data_AF-A0A811LS32-F1
#
_entry.id   AF-A0A811LS32-F1
#
_cell.length_a   1.000
_cell.length_b   1.000
_cell.length_c   1.000
_cell.angle_alpha   90.00
_cell.angle_beta   90.00
_cell.angle_gamma   90.00
#
_symmetry.space_group_name_H-M   'P 1'
#
loop_
_entity.id
_entity.type
_entity.pdbx_description
1 polymer ?
#
loop_
_entity_poly.entity_id
_entity_poly.type
_entity_poly.pdbx_seq_one_letter_code
_entity_poly.pdbx_strand_id
1 'polypeptide(L)'
;MVVFAGCLTEQGILELKSTAAKLPGILHTIKVDVTADDSVNEAKATVTKLLNKNGLDGIVNNAGVAACAYDDWITVKDYKNILEVNLFGVIRVTHAFKDLVKKNRGRIVNVSSVLSMVSLGSLAQYAVSKFGVKAFSDAIRTEYKQFGVTVSTLEPGFFRTQLAAPEPNAKRLQRVWDNLPQDIKDEYGEGYYQKVSRTAYEFLDSVGSTDTYKVVDAYFHALTSKYPKAKYHVGHDYYLFFFLSLLPAVVRDYIIYFDESQNDENDPSDKQLYTEEELHDYYDEATDTVLPNNKSKTINLKKEMKDKEKEVANDKGKHTKNDSTKGKAGQTKDYLNQLKKGLKQKELKYYSEFEKFVETYKKHYQSLQEVQKKFKVFAKNVQQIKIDQKNHPEVEYEVNEYTDLTEDEFEHLYHNNTKTPTEVTNVWNGIQGIQNQLKLDMDKVPDEWDWRKHNGVSPVRDQGPCGSCWAFTAVAMVESYYLIKKNKTLNLSVEQVLDCTYGNKTYFGWGCKGGNLVGAMAYIRDNGLTTEKELPYTLTRYAKSIPECKKKKVVATIKSRRCLHNVPEDQLTGLVFHNGPVGVSIDARHLKHLSKDYINNPTAPEGGWKTNHRVLLVGYGIQRDTRTPYWIVKNTWGTNWGDAGFFYLLRGNNSMDVASEVVYIEK
;
A
#
# COMPACT_ATOMS: atom_id res chain seq x y z
N MET A 1 19.80 13.74 20.20
CA MET A 1 19.95 14.85 19.22
C MET A 1 18.72 15.74 19.33
N VAL A 2 18.87 17.06 19.29
CA VAL A 2 17.73 17.99 19.20
C VAL A 2 17.51 18.30 17.73
N VAL A 3 16.29 18.13 17.24
CA VAL A 3 15.91 18.34 15.84
C VAL A 3 14.77 19.36 15.77
N PHE A 4 14.96 20.40 14.97
CA PHE A 4 13.91 21.34 14.60
C PHE A 4 13.44 20.98 13.19
N ALA A 5 12.25 20.39 13.07
CA ALA A 5 11.70 19.96 11.80
C ALA A 5 10.67 20.96 11.28
N GLY A 6 10.97 21.58 10.15
CA GLY A 6 10.05 22.46 9.43
C GLY A 6 9.06 21.66 8.59
N CYS A 7 7.76 21.88 8.80
CA CYS A 7 6.68 21.26 8.04
C CYS A 7 5.78 22.34 7.41
N LEU A 8 5.39 22.15 6.14
CA LEU A 8 4.48 23.10 5.47
C LEU A 8 3.04 23.01 6.02
N THR A 9 2.59 21.81 6.38
CA THR A 9 1.20 21.53 6.77
C THR A 9 1.10 21.07 8.23
N GLU A 10 -0.04 21.33 8.87
CA GLU A 10 -0.35 20.80 10.22
C GLU A 10 -0.37 19.26 10.23
N GLN A 11 -0.86 18.66 9.15
CA GLN A 11 -0.89 17.21 9.00
C GLN A 11 0.53 16.63 9.02
N GLY A 12 1.46 17.23 8.29
CA GLY A 12 2.87 16.81 8.32
C GLY A 12 3.53 16.98 9.69
N ILE A 13 3.09 17.96 10.50
CA ILE A 13 3.52 18.10 11.89
C ILE A 13 3.03 16.91 12.74
N LEU A 14 1.75 16.56 12.63
CA LEU A 14 1.14 15.48 13.40
C LEU A 14 1.74 14.12 13.05
N GLU A 15 1.89 13.84 11.75
CA GLU A 15 2.52 12.61 11.25
C GLU A 15 3.96 12.50 11.75
N LEU A 16 4.77 13.55 11.60
CA LEU A 16 6.16 13.51 12.02
C LEU A 16 6.31 13.33 13.54
N LYS A 17 5.45 13.98 14.35
CA LYS A 17 5.42 13.75 15.81
C LYS A 17 5.08 12.31 16.15
N SER A 18 4.08 11.74 15.47
CA SER A 18 3.64 10.36 15.69
C SER A 18 4.76 9.37 15.36
N THR A 19 5.38 9.50 14.19
CA THR A 19 6.47 8.62 13.75
C THR A 19 7.72 8.76 14.62
N ALA A 20 8.05 9.98 15.06
CA ALA A 20 9.24 10.22 15.88
C ALA A 20 9.05 9.96 17.37
N ALA A 21 7.82 9.72 17.85
CA ALA A 21 7.51 9.58 19.29
C ALA A 21 8.31 8.47 19.99
N LYS A 22 8.75 7.46 19.23
CA LYS A 22 9.52 6.31 19.73
C LYS A 22 11.03 6.44 19.54
N LEU A 23 11.50 7.51 18.88
CA LEU A 23 12.92 7.70 18.57
C LEU A 23 13.64 8.46 19.69
N PRO A 24 14.89 8.08 20.02
CA PRO A 24 15.67 8.79 21.04
C PRO A 24 16.06 10.19 20.53
N GLY A 25 15.68 11.22 21.27
CA GLY A 25 16.00 12.61 20.93
C GLY A 25 14.89 13.57 21.34
N ILE A 26 15.07 14.84 20.99
CA ILE A 26 14.08 15.89 21.21
C ILE A 26 13.69 16.43 19.84
N LEU A 27 12.44 16.25 19.45
CA LEU A 27 11.88 16.78 18.21
C LEU A 27 11.00 17.99 18.51
N HIS A 28 11.34 19.11 17.87
CA HIS A 28 10.51 20.29 17.80
C HIS A 28 10.02 20.48 16.37
N THR A 29 8.73 20.27 16.13
CA THR A 29 8.11 20.55 14.83
C THR A 29 7.67 21.99 14.74
N ILE A 30 7.93 22.65 13.61
CA ILE A 30 7.61 24.06 13.38
C ILE A 30 6.91 24.16 12.03
N LYS A 31 5.77 24.86 12.00
CA LYS A 31 5.13 25.18 10.73
C LYS A 31 5.96 26.21 9.99
N VAL A 32 6.37 25.91 8.76
CA VAL A 32 7.17 26.83 7.96
C VAL A 32 6.81 26.68 6.48
N ASP A 33 6.47 27.82 5.87
CA ASP A 33 6.42 27.97 4.43
C ASP A 33 7.73 28.60 3.97
N VAL A 34 8.56 27.81 3.29
CA VAL A 34 9.87 28.26 2.82
C VAL A 34 9.77 29.30 1.71
N THR A 35 8.58 29.56 1.14
CA THR A 35 8.34 30.60 0.13
C THR A 35 8.11 31.99 0.73
N ALA A 36 7.86 32.08 2.04
CA ALA A 36 7.49 33.32 2.72
C ALA A 36 8.57 33.76 3.73
N ASP A 37 9.09 34.98 3.58
CA ASP A 37 10.11 35.54 4.48
C ASP A 37 9.64 35.60 5.94
N ASP A 38 8.40 36.06 6.17
CA ASP A 38 7.82 36.15 7.51
C ASP A 38 7.71 34.78 8.18
N SER A 39 7.28 33.75 7.43
CA SER A 39 7.17 32.38 7.96
C SER A 39 8.54 31.81 8.35
N VAL A 40 9.56 32.03 7.52
CA VAL A 40 10.94 31.60 7.82
C VAL A 40 11.52 32.38 9.01
N ASN A 41 11.21 33.67 9.13
CA ASN A 41 11.65 34.51 10.25
C ASN A 41 10.97 34.13 11.57
N GLU A 42 9.68 33.79 11.56
CA GLU A 42 8.95 33.25 12.72
C GLU A 42 9.53 31.90 13.17
N ALA A 43 9.85 31.02 12.20
CA ALA A 43 10.52 29.76 12.49
C ALA A 43 11.89 30.01 13.13
N LYS A 44 12.69 30.95 12.59
CA LYS A 44 13.98 31.36 13.19
C LYS A 44 13.79 31.89 14.62
N ALA A 45 12.80 32.73 14.87
CA ALA A 45 12.54 33.28 16.19
C ALA A 45 12.20 32.17 17.20
N THR A 46 11.36 31.22 16.79
CA THR A 46 10.99 30.04 17.59
C THR A 46 12.21 29.17 17.91
N VAL A 47 13.03 28.83 16.92
CA VAL A 47 14.26 28.05 17.12
C VAL A 47 15.24 28.79 18.03
N THR A 48 15.44 30.09 17.81
CA THR A 48 16.36 30.91 18.62
C THR A 48 15.94 30.94 20.09
N LYS A 49 14.63 31.02 20.37
CA LYS A 49 14.10 30.95 21.73
C LYS A 49 14.38 29.59 22.38
N LEU A 50 14.19 28.50 21.64
CA LEU A 50 14.41 27.14 22.13
C LEU A 50 15.90 26.79 22.32
N LEU A 51 16.78 27.36 21.50
CA LEU A 51 18.23 27.16 21.63
C LEU A 51 18.84 27.88 22.85
N ASN A 52 18.11 28.82 23.47
CA ASN A 52 18.53 29.56 24.68
C ASN A 52 19.98 30.09 24.60
N LYS A 53 20.23 30.93 23.59
CA LYS A 53 21.55 31.52 23.24
C LYS A 53 22.57 30.55 22.63
N ASN A 54 22.31 29.26 22.47
CA ASN A 54 23.19 28.37 21.69
C ASN A 54 23.06 28.61 20.18
N GLY A 55 24.09 28.23 19.41
CA GLY A 55 24.02 28.17 17.94
C GLY A 55 23.40 26.87 17.46
N LEU A 56 23.45 26.65 16.15
CA LEU A 56 22.88 25.47 15.48
C LEU A 56 23.98 24.63 14.83
N ASP A 57 24.00 23.34 15.10
CA ASP A 57 25.06 22.44 14.61
C ASP A 57 24.92 22.12 13.12
N GLY A 58 23.71 22.21 12.58
CA GLY A 58 23.52 22.19 11.13
C GLY A 58 22.11 22.54 10.67
N ILE A 59 22.00 22.92 9.39
CA ILE A 59 20.74 23.08 8.67
C ILE A 59 20.71 22.15 7.47
N VAL A 60 19.52 21.61 7.17
CA VAL A 60 19.25 20.83 5.96
C VAL A 60 18.14 21.51 5.17
N ASN A 61 18.48 22.01 3.99
CA ASN A 61 17.53 22.62 3.08
C ASN A 61 17.01 21.55 2.10
N ASN A 62 16.00 20.79 2.53
CA ASN A 62 15.42 19.65 1.79
C ASN A 62 14.12 19.95 1.03
N ALA A 63 13.39 21.02 1.38
CA ALA A 63 12.12 21.34 0.74
C ALA A 63 12.26 21.40 -0.79
N GLY A 64 11.34 20.76 -1.51
CA GLY A 64 11.40 20.68 -2.96
C GLY A 64 10.08 20.32 -3.61
N VAL A 65 9.84 20.89 -4.79
CA VAL A 65 8.74 20.59 -5.70
C VAL A 65 9.26 20.35 -7.12
N ALA A 66 8.55 19.54 -7.88
CA ALA A 66 8.90 19.19 -9.26
C ALA A 66 7.61 19.20 -10.08
N ALA A 67 7.76 19.58 -11.35
CA ALA A 67 6.69 19.55 -12.32
C ALA A 67 7.29 19.19 -13.68
N CYS A 68 6.62 18.27 -14.37
CA CYS A 68 6.93 17.84 -15.72
C CYS A 68 6.01 18.58 -16.68
N ALA A 69 6.57 19.32 -17.63
CA ALA A 69 5.88 19.97 -18.74
C ALA A 69 6.90 20.57 -19.72
N TYR A 70 6.58 20.59 -21.02
CA TYR A 70 7.40 21.25 -22.03
C TYR A 70 7.42 22.76 -21.83
N ASP A 71 8.47 23.41 -22.34
CA ASP A 71 8.67 24.86 -22.15
C ASP A 71 7.51 25.68 -22.74
N ASP A 72 7.04 25.30 -23.94
CA ASP A 72 5.88 25.94 -24.58
C ASP A 72 4.58 25.78 -23.79
N TRP A 73 4.53 24.82 -22.86
CA TRP A 73 3.33 24.53 -22.08
C TRP A 73 3.28 25.29 -20.76
N ILE A 74 4.39 25.94 -20.38
CA ILE A 74 4.54 26.60 -19.09
C ILE A 74 4.91 28.05 -19.26
N THR A 75 4.66 28.83 -18.21
CA THR A 75 4.92 30.26 -18.19
C THR A 75 6.12 30.59 -17.30
N VAL A 76 6.63 31.81 -17.41
CA VAL A 76 7.61 32.37 -16.45
C VAL A 76 7.10 32.29 -15.00
N LYS A 77 5.78 32.33 -14.78
CA LYS A 77 5.18 32.16 -13.45
C LYS A 77 5.43 30.76 -12.90
N ASP A 78 5.37 29.73 -13.74
CA ASP A 78 5.60 28.34 -13.34
C ASP A 78 7.06 28.10 -12.96
N TYR A 79 7.99 28.66 -13.75
CA TYR A 79 9.40 28.74 -13.36
C TYR A 79 9.58 29.39 -11.99
N LYS A 80 8.96 30.57 -11.78
CA LYS A 80 9.02 31.28 -10.49
C LYS A 80 8.48 30.42 -9.35
N ASN A 81 7.35 29.73 -9.53
CA ASN A 81 6.77 28.88 -8.49
C ASN A 81 7.73 27.76 -8.03
N ILE A 82 8.40 27.10 -8.98
CA ILE A 82 9.40 26.06 -8.67
C ILE A 82 10.65 26.67 -8.02
N LEU A 83 11.13 27.80 -8.56
CA LEU A 83 12.29 28.53 -8.04
C LEU A 83 12.07 29.06 -6.63
N GLU A 84 10.87 29.54 -6.30
CA GLU A 84 10.52 30.08 -4.98
C GLU A 84 10.70 29.05 -3.86
N VAL A 85 10.37 27.78 -4.14
CA VAL A 85 10.58 26.67 -3.19
C VAL A 85 12.01 26.16 -3.27
N ASN A 86 12.45 25.72 -4.45
CA ASN A 86 13.65 24.91 -4.61
C ASN A 86 14.95 25.72 -4.51
N LEU A 87 14.94 26.99 -4.91
CA LEU A 87 16.11 27.86 -4.92
C LEU A 87 16.00 28.95 -3.87
N PHE A 88 15.00 29.82 -3.99
CA PHE A 88 14.85 30.93 -3.06
C PHE A 88 14.52 30.44 -1.65
N GLY A 89 13.77 29.36 -1.48
CA GLY A 89 13.57 28.73 -0.17
C GLY A 89 14.89 28.29 0.48
N VAL A 90 15.81 27.69 -0.28
CA VAL A 90 17.16 27.32 0.21
C VAL A 90 17.95 28.55 0.63
N ILE A 91 17.93 29.61 -0.20
CA ILE A 91 18.63 30.88 0.07
C ILE A 91 18.04 31.55 1.32
N ARG A 92 16.71 31.66 1.39
CA ARG A 92 15.93 32.31 2.44
C ARG A 92 16.18 31.64 3.79
N VAL A 93 16.06 30.32 3.88
CA VAL A 93 16.35 29.56 5.11
C VAL A 93 17.83 29.69 5.48
N THR A 94 18.74 29.56 4.51
CA THR A 94 20.18 29.74 4.77
C THR A 94 20.47 31.14 5.32
N HIS A 95 19.91 32.20 4.73
CA HIS A 95 20.10 33.57 5.17
C HIS A 95 19.51 33.84 6.55
N ALA A 96 18.34 33.28 6.85
CA ALA A 96 17.72 33.44 8.16
C ALA A 96 18.55 32.76 9.26
N PHE A 97 19.08 31.56 9.01
CA PHE A 97 19.73 30.73 10.03
C PHE A 97 21.26 30.83 10.07
N LYS A 98 21.92 31.47 9.08
CA LYS A 98 23.40 31.51 8.98
C LYS A 98 24.10 31.98 10.25
N ASP A 99 23.55 32.94 10.98
CA ASP A 99 24.18 33.47 12.20
C ASP A 99 24.21 32.41 13.31
N LEU A 100 23.15 31.60 13.45
CA LEU A 100 23.10 30.49 14.39
C LEU A 100 24.09 29.39 14.00
N VAL A 101 24.20 29.08 12.71
CA VAL A 101 25.16 28.07 12.20
C VAL A 101 26.60 28.53 12.39
N LYS A 102 26.91 29.79 12.04
CA LYS A 102 28.24 30.40 12.24
C LYS A 102 28.65 30.38 13.71
N LYS A 103 27.71 30.63 14.63
CA LYS A 103 27.96 30.61 16.07
C LYS A 103 28.52 29.27 16.57
N ASN A 104 28.04 28.15 16.03
CA ASN A 104 28.51 26.81 16.38
C ASN A 104 29.56 26.24 15.41
N ARG A 105 29.99 27.01 14.40
CA ARG A 105 30.81 26.49 13.28
C ARG A 105 30.16 25.24 12.66
N GLY A 106 28.84 25.31 12.53
CA GLY A 106 27.98 24.20 12.14
C GLY A 106 28.04 23.89 10.64
N ARG A 107 27.01 23.22 10.14
CA ARG A 107 26.96 22.71 8.77
C ARG A 107 25.74 23.19 8.00
N ILE A 108 25.89 23.35 6.70
CA ILE A 108 24.79 23.63 5.78
C ILE A 108 24.75 22.51 4.77
N VAL A 109 23.59 21.87 4.64
CA VAL A 109 23.36 20.78 3.70
C VAL A 109 22.25 21.19 2.74
N ASN A 110 22.60 21.41 1.47
CA ASN A 110 21.66 21.84 0.43
C ASN A 110 21.38 20.71 -0.55
N VAL A 111 20.11 20.57 -0.95
CA VAL A 111 19.64 19.42 -1.71
C VAL A 111 19.40 19.81 -3.16
N SER A 112 20.36 19.44 -4.00
CA SER A 112 20.32 19.60 -5.44
C SER A 112 19.69 18.36 -6.11
N SER A 113 20.18 17.95 -7.28
CA SER A 113 19.81 16.75 -8.04
C SER A 113 20.89 16.44 -9.08
N VAL A 114 20.93 15.22 -9.61
CA VAL A 114 21.64 14.90 -10.87
C VAL A 114 21.25 15.82 -12.03
N LEU A 115 20.03 16.36 -12.01
CA LEU A 115 19.55 17.37 -12.96
C LEU A 115 20.16 18.78 -12.76
N SER A 116 21.17 18.90 -11.90
CA SER A 116 22.07 20.06 -11.83
C SER A 116 23.38 19.87 -12.61
N MET A 117 23.51 18.75 -13.33
CA MET A 117 24.63 18.45 -14.24
C MET A 117 24.16 18.41 -15.70
N VAL A 118 22.95 17.90 -15.94
CA VAL A 118 22.32 17.80 -17.27
C VAL A 118 20.85 18.19 -17.13
N SER A 119 20.30 18.89 -18.13
CA SER A 119 18.87 19.19 -18.19
C SER A 119 18.19 18.21 -19.13
N LEU A 120 17.04 17.68 -18.71
CA LEU A 120 16.17 16.86 -19.55
C LEU A 120 15.02 17.70 -20.10
N GLY A 121 14.56 17.37 -21.31
CA GLY A 121 13.31 17.90 -21.86
C GLY A 121 12.16 17.65 -20.89
N SER A 122 11.16 18.53 -20.88
CA SER A 122 10.02 18.54 -19.94
C SER A 122 10.32 18.79 -18.44
N LEU A 123 11.59 18.93 -18.03
CA LEU A 123 11.98 19.19 -16.62
C LEU A 123 12.79 20.49 -16.45
N ALA A 124 12.71 21.41 -17.42
CA ALA A 124 13.53 22.62 -17.46
C ALA A 124 13.42 23.48 -16.19
N GLN A 125 12.21 23.80 -15.73
CA GLN A 125 11.98 24.55 -14.49
C GLN A 125 12.60 23.91 -13.25
N TYR A 126 12.56 22.57 -13.15
CA TYR A 126 13.18 21.84 -12.06
C TYR A 126 14.71 21.88 -12.17
N ALA A 127 15.26 21.58 -13.34
CA ALA A 127 16.70 21.62 -13.60
C ALA A 127 17.28 23.01 -13.29
N VAL A 128 16.68 24.09 -13.83
CA VAL A 128 17.09 25.48 -13.56
C VAL A 128 17.17 25.76 -12.06
N SER A 129 16.16 25.33 -11.30
CA SER A 129 16.17 25.50 -9.85
C SER A 129 17.34 24.77 -9.17
N LYS A 130 17.67 23.55 -9.60
CA LYS A 130 18.73 22.72 -9.02
C LYS A 130 20.13 23.18 -9.45
N PHE A 131 20.31 23.64 -10.68
CA PHE A 131 21.52 24.37 -11.10
C PHE A 131 21.75 25.61 -10.24
N GLY A 132 20.69 26.37 -9.94
CA GLY A 132 20.75 27.50 -9.01
C GLY A 132 21.21 27.10 -7.61
N VAL A 133 20.65 26.03 -7.04
CA VAL A 133 21.04 25.51 -5.71
C VAL A 133 22.51 25.11 -5.70
N LYS A 134 22.97 24.44 -6.76
CA LYS A 134 24.38 24.04 -6.90
C LYS A 134 25.29 25.27 -6.93
N ALA A 135 24.99 26.27 -7.75
CA ALA A 135 25.76 27.50 -7.86
C ALA A 135 25.82 28.27 -6.52
N PHE A 136 24.66 28.44 -5.87
CA PHE A 136 24.57 29.08 -4.55
C PHE A 136 25.42 28.32 -3.51
N SER A 137 25.31 27.00 -3.47
CA SER A 137 26.04 26.15 -2.51
C SER A 137 27.55 26.21 -2.73
N ASP A 138 28.01 26.19 -3.98
CA ASP A 138 29.43 26.29 -4.33
C ASP A 138 30.00 27.67 -3.91
N ALA A 139 29.23 28.75 -4.09
CA ALA A 139 29.62 30.10 -3.65
C ALA A 139 29.77 30.19 -2.12
N ILE A 140 28.71 29.86 -1.36
CA ILE A 140 28.73 30.01 0.10
C ILE A 140 29.68 29.03 0.79
N ARG A 141 30.04 27.90 0.14
CA ARG A 141 31.05 26.97 0.67
C ARG A 141 32.39 27.66 0.87
N THR A 142 32.77 28.54 -0.06
CA THR A 142 34.03 29.28 0.04
C THR A 142 33.89 30.47 0.99
N GLU A 143 32.78 31.20 0.91
CA GLU A 143 32.52 32.38 1.74
C GLU A 143 32.45 32.04 3.24
N TYR A 144 31.79 30.93 3.60
CA TYR A 144 31.56 30.57 4.99
C TYR A 144 32.69 29.77 5.64
N LYS A 145 33.68 29.33 4.85
CA LYS A 145 34.84 28.58 5.34
C LYS A 145 35.62 29.35 6.42
N GLN A 146 35.74 30.67 6.28
CA GLN A 146 36.41 31.54 7.26
C GLN A 146 35.72 31.55 8.64
N PHE A 147 34.43 31.22 8.70
CA PHE A 147 33.67 31.11 9.95
C PHE A 147 33.66 29.67 10.50
N GLY A 148 34.43 28.76 9.91
CA GLY A 148 34.44 27.34 10.28
C GLY A 148 33.19 26.56 9.89
N VAL A 149 32.30 27.13 9.07
CA VAL A 149 31.08 26.46 8.62
C VAL A 149 31.38 25.62 7.38
N THR A 150 30.88 24.38 7.37
CA THR A 150 31.02 23.48 6.23
C THR A 150 29.72 23.41 5.42
N VAL A 151 29.83 23.53 4.09
CA VAL A 151 28.68 23.45 3.17
C VAL A 151 28.80 22.22 2.27
N SER A 152 27.82 21.33 2.39
CA SER A 152 27.69 20.12 1.57
C SER A 152 26.52 20.25 0.59
N THR A 153 26.72 19.82 -0.65
CA THR A 153 25.64 19.68 -1.62
C THR A 153 25.31 18.21 -1.81
N LEU A 154 24.06 17.81 -1.64
CA LEU A 154 23.59 16.48 -2.04
C LEU A 154 23.06 16.58 -3.47
N GLU A 155 23.45 15.64 -4.32
CA GLU A 155 23.01 15.53 -5.72
C GLU A 155 22.39 14.13 -5.92
N PRO A 156 21.13 13.91 -5.47
CA PRO A 156 20.47 12.64 -5.65
C PRO A 156 20.07 12.42 -7.12
N GLY A 157 20.16 11.16 -7.51
CA GLY A 157 19.52 10.58 -8.67
C GLY A 157 17.99 10.49 -8.56
N PHE A 158 17.40 9.60 -9.32
CA PHE A 158 15.97 9.32 -9.29
C PHE A 158 15.65 8.35 -8.14
N PHE A 159 14.84 8.81 -7.20
CA PHE A 159 14.33 8.02 -6.07
C PHE A 159 12.81 8.12 -6.01
N ARG A 160 12.15 6.99 -5.70
CA ARG A 160 10.69 6.94 -5.55
C ARG A 160 10.27 7.62 -4.25
N THR A 161 10.00 8.91 -4.36
CA THR A 161 9.51 9.77 -3.27
C THR A 161 8.15 10.37 -3.68
N GLN A 162 7.45 11.01 -2.74
CA GLN A 162 6.19 11.70 -3.05
C GLN A 162 6.35 12.83 -4.10
N LEU A 163 7.57 13.33 -4.29
CA LEU A 163 7.91 14.29 -5.35
C LEU A 163 7.78 13.67 -6.75
N ALA A 164 8.04 12.37 -6.87
CA ALA A 164 8.01 11.59 -8.10
C ALA A 164 6.77 10.67 -8.19
N ALA A 165 5.77 10.86 -7.32
CA ALA A 165 4.58 10.03 -7.30
C ALA A 165 3.80 10.13 -8.65
N PRO A 166 3.41 9.01 -9.28
CA PRO A 166 2.78 9.02 -10.60
C PRO A 166 1.48 9.82 -10.65
N GLU A 167 0.55 9.57 -9.74
CA GLU A 167 -0.79 10.16 -9.78
C GLU A 167 -0.80 11.70 -9.58
N PRO A 168 -0.11 12.28 -8.57
CA PRO A 168 -0.05 13.73 -8.43
C PRO A 168 0.62 14.43 -9.62
N ASN A 169 1.62 13.79 -10.23
CA ASN A 169 2.29 14.33 -11.42
C ASN A 169 1.39 14.25 -12.66
N ALA A 170 0.55 13.22 -12.80
CA ALA A 170 -0.45 13.10 -13.87
C ALA A 170 -1.46 14.21 -13.81
N LYS A 171 -2.02 14.43 -12.62
CA LYS A 171 -2.97 15.51 -12.39
C LYS A 171 -2.35 16.88 -12.62
N ARG A 172 -1.04 17.06 -12.42
CA ARG A 172 -0.35 18.32 -12.73
C ARG A 172 -0.16 18.51 -14.23
N LEU A 173 0.34 17.48 -14.92
CA LEU A 173 0.57 17.52 -16.37
C LEU A 173 -0.73 17.69 -17.15
N GLN A 174 -1.81 16.97 -16.77
CA GLN A 174 -3.14 17.15 -17.35
C GLN A 174 -3.65 18.58 -17.15
N ARG A 175 -3.52 19.15 -15.95
CA ARG A 175 -3.92 20.54 -15.70
C ARG A 175 -3.13 21.54 -16.54
N VAL A 176 -1.85 21.29 -16.79
CA VAL A 176 -1.06 22.12 -17.70
C VAL A 176 -1.64 22.02 -19.10
N TRP A 177 -1.82 20.80 -19.61
CA TRP A 177 -2.39 20.53 -20.93
C TRP A 177 -3.77 21.16 -21.12
N ASP A 178 -4.70 20.95 -20.19
CA ASP A 178 -6.07 21.47 -20.26
C ASP A 178 -6.13 23.00 -20.40
N ASN A 179 -5.18 23.70 -19.78
CA ASN A 179 -5.10 25.16 -19.78
C ASN A 179 -4.32 25.74 -20.96
N LEU A 180 -3.77 24.91 -21.86
CA LEU A 180 -3.06 25.41 -23.03
C LEU A 180 -4.00 26.11 -24.02
N PRO A 181 -3.51 27.17 -24.70
CA PRO A 181 -4.15 27.71 -25.87
C PRO A 181 -4.41 26.63 -26.93
N GLN A 182 -5.54 26.75 -27.65
CA GLN A 182 -5.95 25.71 -28.60
C GLN A 182 -4.95 25.54 -29.75
N ASP A 183 -4.32 26.62 -30.20
CA ASP A 183 -3.27 26.61 -31.22
C ASP A 183 -2.06 25.75 -30.81
N ILE A 184 -1.67 25.81 -29.53
CA ILE A 184 -0.59 24.96 -28.99
C ILE A 184 -1.06 23.50 -28.88
N LYS A 185 -2.30 23.26 -28.45
CA LYS A 185 -2.87 21.91 -28.44
C LYS A 185 -2.95 21.30 -29.83
N ASP A 186 -3.27 22.10 -30.84
CA ASP A 186 -3.34 21.68 -32.24
C ASP A 186 -1.94 21.42 -32.83
N GLU A 187 -0.92 22.20 -32.42
CA GLU A 187 0.47 22.02 -32.83
C GLU A 187 1.06 20.69 -32.32
N TYR A 188 0.87 20.39 -31.03
CA TYR A 188 1.38 19.16 -30.42
C TYR A 188 0.46 17.96 -30.67
N GLY A 189 -0.86 18.16 -30.62
CA GLY A 189 -1.86 17.10 -30.73
C GLY A 189 -2.01 16.26 -29.45
N GLU A 190 -3.23 15.76 -29.22
CA GLU A 190 -3.58 14.93 -28.04
C GLU A 190 -2.74 13.65 -27.96
N GLY A 191 -2.40 13.05 -29.11
CA GLY A 191 -1.56 11.86 -29.16
C GLY A 191 -0.14 12.10 -28.61
N TYR A 192 0.43 13.27 -28.89
CA TYR A 192 1.74 13.65 -28.36
C TYR A 192 1.67 13.89 -26.85
N TYR A 193 0.62 14.57 -26.38
CA TYR A 193 0.37 14.72 -24.94
C TYR A 193 0.32 13.36 -24.21
N GLN A 194 -0.44 12.41 -24.76
CA GLN A 194 -0.54 11.06 -24.20
C GLN A 194 0.81 10.33 -24.20
N LYS A 195 1.61 10.49 -25.26
CA LYS A 195 2.98 9.96 -25.33
C LYS A 195 3.87 10.56 -24.23
N VAL A 196 3.86 11.87 -24.07
CA VAL A 196 4.64 12.59 -23.04
C VAL A 196 4.24 12.14 -21.64
N SER A 197 2.94 12.05 -21.37
CA SER A 197 2.41 11.57 -20.10
C SER A 197 2.91 10.15 -19.81
N ARG A 198 2.80 9.24 -20.77
CA ARG A 198 3.28 7.86 -20.68
C ARG A 198 4.79 7.77 -20.42
N THR A 199 5.60 8.44 -21.25
CA THR A 199 7.07 8.39 -21.18
C THR A 199 7.61 8.98 -19.86
N ALA A 200 6.98 10.04 -19.34
CA ALA A 200 7.34 10.59 -18.03
C ALA A 200 7.16 9.58 -16.89
N TYR A 201 6.15 8.70 -16.95
CA TYR A 201 5.97 7.61 -15.97
C TYR A 201 6.94 6.46 -16.16
N GLU A 202 7.09 5.98 -17.40
CA GLU A 202 7.95 4.85 -17.72
C GLU A 202 9.41 5.14 -17.38
N PHE A 203 9.86 6.39 -17.59
CA PHE A 203 11.19 6.83 -17.21
C PHE A 203 11.37 6.76 -15.68
N LEU A 204 10.47 7.35 -14.89
CA LEU A 204 10.57 7.33 -13.42
C LEU A 204 10.46 5.91 -12.83
N ASP A 205 9.65 5.04 -13.41
CA ASP A 205 9.52 3.65 -12.97
C ASP A 205 10.80 2.84 -13.28
N SER A 206 11.40 3.07 -14.44
CA SER A 206 12.61 2.34 -14.88
C SER A 206 13.90 2.78 -14.19
N VAL A 207 14.07 4.07 -13.89
CA VAL A 207 15.31 4.58 -13.26
C VAL A 207 15.20 4.88 -11.76
N GLY A 208 13.99 4.94 -11.21
CA GLY A 208 13.74 5.34 -9.82
C GLY A 208 14.06 4.27 -8.79
N SER A 209 15.10 4.49 -7.98
CA SER A 209 15.45 3.62 -6.84
C SER A 209 14.41 3.70 -5.72
N THR A 210 14.00 2.55 -5.18
CA THR A 210 13.13 2.43 -3.99
C THR A 210 13.89 2.63 -2.68
N ASP A 211 15.20 2.39 -2.68
CA ASP A 211 16.05 2.57 -1.51
C ASP A 211 16.36 4.05 -1.24
N THR A 212 15.43 4.72 -0.55
CA THR A 212 15.56 6.14 -0.16
C THR A 212 16.56 6.36 0.97
N TYR A 213 16.97 5.30 1.70
CA TYR A 213 17.93 5.41 2.80
C TYR A 213 19.31 5.84 2.33
N LYS A 214 19.69 5.56 1.08
CA LYS A 214 20.92 6.12 0.47
C LYS A 214 21.00 7.64 0.59
N VAL A 215 19.87 8.34 0.45
CA VAL A 215 19.79 9.80 0.60
C VAL A 215 19.82 10.20 2.08
N VAL A 216 19.15 9.44 2.94
CA VAL A 216 19.14 9.64 4.40
C VAL A 216 20.55 9.48 4.99
N ASP A 217 21.29 8.46 4.59
CA ASP A 217 22.67 8.22 5.01
C ASP A 217 23.61 9.33 4.55
N ALA A 218 23.38 9.88 3.35
CA ALA A 218 24.12 11.03 2.86
C ALA A 218 23.85 12.29 3.72
N TYR A 219 22.60 12.54 4.13
CA TYR A 219 22.29 13.61 5.09
C TYR A 219 23.02 13.38 6.41
N PHE A 220 22.91 12.17 6.95
CA PHE A 220 23.50 11.83 8.23
C PHE A 220 25.02 11.98 8.21
N HIS A 221 25.69 11.48 7.18
CA HIS A 221 27.14 11.64 7.02
C HIS A 221 27.53 13.11 6.83
N ALA A 222 26.78 13.88 6.02
CA ALA A 222 27.03 15.31 5.84
C ALA A 222 26.94 16.09 7.16
N LEU A 223 26.00 15.72 8.04
CA LEU A 223 25.78 16.39 9.32
C LEU A 223 26.74 15.93 10.43
N THR A 224 27.15 14.66 10.45
CA THR A 224 27.83 14.07 11.63
C THR A 224 29.28 13.67 11.38
N SER A 225 29.71 13.42 10.14
CA SER A 225 31.08 12.95 9.85
C SER A 225 32.14 13.96 10.26
N LYS A 226 33.31 13.50 10.73
CA LYS A 226 34.44 14.40 11.02
C LYS A 226 34.92 15.16 9.78
N TYR A 227 34.82 14.53 8.60
CA TYR A 227 35.23 15.10 7.32
C TYR A 227 34.10 14.92 6.29
N PRO A 228 33.08 15.78 6.33
CA PRO A 228 32.00 15.71 5.35
C PRO A 228 32.52 16.07 3.95
N LYS A 229 31.99 15.38 2.93
CA LYS A 229 32.29 15.67 1.53
C LYS A 229 31.65 17.00 1.11
N ALA A 230 32.30 17.73 0.20
CA ALA A 230 31.71 18.92 -0.41
C ALA A 230 30.46 18.58 -1.26
N LYS A 231 30.48 17.40 -1.89
CA LYS A 231 29.39 16.88 -2.73
C LYS A 231 29.10 15.42 -2.38
N TYR A 232 27.82 15.08 -2.31
CA TYR A 232 27.32 13.73 -2.12
C TYR A 232 26.53 13.31 -3.35
N HIS A 233 27.11 12.44 -4.12
CA HIS A 233 26.50 11.83 -5.29
C HIS A 233 25.76 10.57 -4.81
N VAL A 234 24.44 10.54 -4.99
CA VAL A 234 23.59 9.51 -4.38
C VAL A 234 22.76 8.82 -5.46
N GLY A 235 22.93 7.52 -5.61
CA GLY A 235 22.32 6.73 -6.70
C GLY A 235 23.34 6.21 -7.71
N HIS A 236 23.03 5.11 -8.40
CA HIS A 236 23.89 4.56 -9.45
C HIS A 236 23.74 5.31 -10.77
N ASP A 237 22.54 5.84 -11.02
CA ASP A 237 22.19 6.72 -12.13
C ASP A 237 23.03 8.00 -12.15
N TYR A 238 23.54 8.45 -10.99
CA TYR A 238 24.53 9.53 -10.95
C TYR A 238 25.67 9.34 -11.95
N TYR A 239 26.22 8.12 -12.07
CA TYR A 239 27.35 7.87 -12.97
C TYR A 239 26.94 8.08 -14.44
N LEU A 240 25.73 7.66 -14.82
CA LEU A 240 25.19 7.91 -16.15
C LEU A 240 25.11 9.41 -16.45
N PHE A 241 24.48 10.19 -15.56
CA PHE A 241 24.35 11.64 -15.74
C PHE A 241 25.68 12.37 -15.68
N PHE A 242 26.62 11.89 -14.87
CA PHE A 242 27.98 12.38 -14.85
C PHE A 242 28.65 12.17 -16.23
N PHE A 243 28.59 10.97 -16.79
CA PHE A 243 29.15 10.72 -18.13
C PHE A 243 28.46 11.58 -19.20
N LEU A 244 27.13 11.67 -19.19
CA LEU A 244 26.38 12.52 -20.11
C LEU A 244 26.80 14.00 -20.02
N SER A 245 27.12 14.49 -18.83
CA SER A 245 27.57 15.87 -18.62
C SER A 245 28.95 16.17 -19.23
N LEU A 246 29.76 15.13 -19.48
CA LEU A 246 31.09 15.26 -20.08
C LEU A 246 31.08 15.19 -21.61
N LEU A 247 29.99 14.72 -22.22
CA LEU A 247 29.88 14.58 -23.67
C LEU A 247 29.70 15.95 -24.35
N PRO A 248 30.20 16.13 -25.58
CA PRO A 248 29.84 17.29 -26.40
C PRO A 248 28.33 17.41 -26.52
N ALA A 249 27.79 18.63 -26.48
CA ALA A 249 26.35 18.88 -26.46
C ALA A 249 25.60 18.12 -27.56
N VAL A 250 26.11 18.14 -28.80
CA VAL A 250 25.52 17.43 -29.94
C VAL A 250 25.36 15.93 -29.68
N VAL A 251 26.35 15.29 -29.05
CA VAL A 251 26.32 13.84 -28.76
C VAL A 251 25.39 13.55 -27.59
N ARG A 252 25.45 14.36 -26.54
CA ARG A 252 24.57 14.24 -25.37
C ARG A 252 23.11 14.39 -25.77
N ASP A 253 22.81 15.44 -26.53
CA ASP A 253 21.44 15.78 -26.94
C ASP A 253 20.90 14.70 -27.89
N TYR A 254 21.75 14.15 -28.77
CA TYR A 254 21.39 12.97 -29.57
C TYR A 254 21.06 11.75 -28.70
N ILE A 255 21.84 11.44 -27.66
CA ILE A 255 21.55 10.30 -26.77
C ILE A 255 20.24 10.49 -26.01
N ILE A 256 19.97 11.71 -25.52
CA ILE A 256 18.73 12.03 -24.81
C ILE A 256 17.52 11.95 -25.76
N TYR A 257 17.65 12.46 -26.99
CA TYR A 257 16.56 12.48 -27.97
C TYR A 257 16.32 11.13 -28.67
N PHE A 258 17.37 10.33 -28.91
CA PHE A 258 17.25 9.04 -29.57
C PHE A 258 16.42 8.04 -28.76
N ASP A 259 16.45 8.13 -27.43
CA ASP A 259 15.61 7.37 -26.49
C ASP A 259 14.11 7.77 -26.60
N GLU A 260 13.80 9.05 -26.86
CA GLU A 260 12.43 9.55 -27.06
C GLU A 260 11.83 9.17 -28.45
N SER A 261 12.69 8.89 -29.43
CA SER A 261 12.32 8.66 -30.85
C SER A 261 12.08 7.19 -31.24
N GLN A 262 12.50 6.20 -30.44
CA GLN A 262 12.29 4.77 -30.72
C GLN A 262 10.84 4.28 -30.45
N ASN A 263 9.97 5.15 -29.94
CA ASN A 263 8.52 4.93 -29.83
C ASN A 263 7.82 5.64 -31.02
N ASP A 264 7.78 4.97 -32.17
CA ASP A 264 7.34 5.49 -33.47
C ASP A 264 5.80 5.56 -33.60
N GLU A 265 5.29 6.63 -34.21
CA GLU A 265 3.86 6.97 -34.39
C GLU A 265 3.11 6.09 -35.40
N ASN A 266 3.76 5.07 -35.98
CA ASN A 266 3.20 4.26 -37.07
C ASN A 266 3.02 2.77 -36.75
N ASP A 267 3.15 2.32 -35.49
CA ASP A 267 2.72 0.97 -35.11
C ASP A 267 1.18 0.92 -34.99
N PRO A 268 0.45 0.13 -35.81
CA PRO A 268 -1.00 -0.04 -35.67
C PRO A 268 -1.41 -0.68 -34.34
N SER A 269 -0.45 -1.13 -33.51
CA SER A 269 -0.67 -1.61 -32.15
C SER A 269 -0.82 -0.48 -31.11
N ASP A 270 -0.53 0.77 -31.46
CA ASP A 270 -0.59 1.94 -30.55
C ASP A 270 -1.94 2.69 -30.58
N LYS A 271 -2.86 2.35 -31.49
CA LYS A 271 -4.24 2.87 -31.52
C LYS A 271 -5.23 1.89 -30.91
N GLN A 272 -5.17 1.73 -29.58
CA GLN A 272 -6.25 1.29 -28.67
C GLN A 272 -5.61 0.59 -27.47
N LEU A 273 -5.12 1.39 -26.51
CA LEU A 273 -4.84 0.87 -25.18
C LEU A 273 -5.58 1.61 -24.07
N TYR A 274 -6.25 2.71 -24.37
CA TYR A 274 -7.29 3.31 -23.53
C TYR A 274 -8.39 3.89 -24.42
N THR A 275 -9.65 3.50 -24.22
CA THR A 275 -10.79 4.20 -24.85
C THR A 275 -11.02 5.54 -24.15
N GLU A 276 -11.63 6.53 -24.83
CA GLU A 276 -12.03 7.81 -24.20
C GLU A 276 -12.90 7.59 -22.94
N GLU A 277 -13.62 6.46 -22.85
CA GLU A 277 -14.34 6.02 -21.64
C GLU A 277 -13.41 5.63 -20.48
N GLU A 278 -12.27 4.96 -20.74
CA GLU A 278 -11.30 4.55 -19.72
C GLU A 278 -10.47 5.73 -19.18
N LEU A 279 -10.29 6.80 -19.96
CA LEU A 279 -9.74 8.07 -19.49
C LEU A 279 -10.78 8.89 -18.72
N HIS A 280 -12.06 8.90 -19.16
CA HIS A 280 -13.10 9.67 -18.48
C HIS A 280 -13.48 9.10 -17.11
N ASP A 281 -13.54 7.77 -16.97
CA ASP A 281 -13.77 7.08 -15.68
C ASP A 281 -12.61 7.30 -14.69
N TYR A 282 -11.39 7.53 -15.19
CA TYR A 282 -10.22 7.88 -14.37
C TYR A 282 -10.27 9.33 -13.82
N TYR A 283 -11.01 10.23 -14.48
CA TYR A 283 -11.17 11.63 -14.06
C TYR A 283 -12.42 11.88 -13.20
N ASP A 284 -13.49 11.09 -13.35
CA ASP A 284 -14.73 11.27 -12.59
C ASP A 284 -14.65 10.80 -11.12
N GLU A 285 -13.77 9.83 -10.80
CA GLU A 285 -13.53 9.42 -9.40
C GLU A 285 -12.78 10.49 -8.57
N ALA A 286 -12.24 11.55 -9.19
CA ALA A 286 -11.43 12.56 -8.53
C ALA A 286 -12.20 13.82 -8.05
N THR A 287 -13.51 13.94 -8.34
CA THR A 287 -14.28 15.14 -7.96
C THR A 287 -15.02 15.09 -6.62
N ASP A 288 -15.08 13.94 -5.93
CA ASP A 288 -15.78 13.84 -4.64
C ASP A 288 -14.81 13.83 -3.45
N THR A 289 -14.08 14.92 -3.23
CA THR A 289 -13.62 15.34 -1.88
C THR A 289 -12.92 16.70 -1.90
N VAL A 290 -13.66 17.82 -1.80
CA VAL A 290 -13.39 19.01 -0.95
C VAL A 290 -14.65 19.90 -0.89
N LEU A 291 -15.29 19.93 0.30
CA LEU A 291 -16.18 20.94 0.97
C LEU A 291 -17.08 21.96 0.19
N PRO A 292 -18.20 22.41 0.81
CA PRO A 292 -19.46 22.68 0.12
C PRO A 292 -19.60 24.13 -0.36
N ASN A 293 -20.34 24.31 -1.46
CA ASN A 293 -21.13 25.52 -1.64
C ASN A 293 -22.47 25.26 -2.34
N ASN A 294 -23.49 25.85 -1.72
CA ASN A 294 -24.92 25.74 -1.98
C ASN A 294 -25.31 26.34 -3.35
N LYS A 295 -26.02 25.59 -4.21
CA LYS A 295 -27.41 25.87 -4.67
C LYS A 295 -27.76 25.12 -5.97
N SER A 296 -28.90 24.42 -5.89
CA SER A 296 -29.85 24.12 -6.97
C SER A 296 -29.43 23.10 -8.05
N LYS A 297 -29.90 21.85 -7.90
CA LYS A 297 -30.48 21.03 -9.00
C LYS A 297 -31.09 19.74 -8.46
N THR A 298 -32.22 19.87 -7.77
CA THR A 298 -33.18 18.76 -7.63
C THR A 298 -34.12 18.86 -8.82
N ILE A 299 -34.51 17.72 -9.40
CA ILE A 299 -35.41 17.49 -10.56
C ILE A 299 -34.62 17.02 -11.80
N ASN A 300 -34.32 15.72 -11.88
CA ASN A 300 -34.54 14.89 -13.09
C ASN A 300 -34.20 13.39 -12.97
N LEU A 301 -33.66 12.91 -11.84
CA LEU A 301 -33.26 11.50 -11.66
C LEU A 301 -34.40 10.46 -11.54
N LYS A 302 -35.68 10.85 -11.61
CA LYS A 302 -36.81 9.90 -11.51
C LYS A 302 -37.30 9.36 -12.86
N LYS A 303 -36.82 9.89 -13.99
CA LYS A 303 -37.29 9.47 -15.32
C LYS A 303 -36.44 8.34 -15.92
N GLU A 304 -35.13 8.35 -15.68
CA GLU A 304 -34.19 7.36 -16.27
C GLU A 304 -34.23 5.98 -15.59
N MET A 305 -34.69 5.88 -14.34
CA MET A 305 -34.82 4.58 -13.65
C MET A 305 -36.01 3.75 -14.13
N LYS A 306 -37.02 4.36 -14.78
CA LYS A 306 -38.21 3.63 -15.26
C LYS A 306 -38.03 2.97 -16.63
N ASP A 307 -37.03 3.41 -17.40
CA ASP A 307 -36.81 2.88 -18.75
C ASP A 307 -35.85 1.68 -18.75
N LYS A 308 -34.96 1.57 -17.76
CA LYS A 308 -34.06 0.40 -17.59
C LYS A 308 -34.74 -0.85 -17.02
N GLU A 309 -35.92 -0.74 -16.38
CA GLU A 309 -36.68 -1.90 -15.90
C GLU A 309 -37.50 -2.60 -17.01
N LYS A 310 -37.61 -2.00 -18.20
CA LYS A 310 -38.35 -2.61 -19.33
C LYS A 310 -37.52 -3.46 -20.28
N GLU A 311 -36.20 -3.31 -20.30
CA GLU A 311 -35.33 -4.12 -21.17
C GLU A 311 -34.96 -5.51 -20.59
N VAL A 312 -35.13 -5.72 -19.28
CA VAL A 312 -34.83 -7.01 -18.64
C VAL A 312 -36.00 -8.02 -18.75
N ALA A 313 -37.17 -7.59 -19.26
CA ALA A 313 -38.37 -8.42 -19.34
C ALA A 313 -38.52 -9.22 -20.65
N ASN A 314 -37.64 -9.06 -21.64
CA ASN A 314 -37.86 -9.55 -23.01
C ASN A 314 -36.84 -10.56 -23.56
N ASP A 315 -36.22 -11.38 -22.71
CA ASP A 315 -35.42 -12.53 -23.18
C ASP A 315 -35.84 -13.86 -22.53
N LYS A 316 -37.14 -14.17 -22.66
CA LYS A 316 -37.66 -15.53 -22.46
C LYS A 316 -38.30 -16.02 -23.75
N GLY A 317 -37.50 -16.65 -24.62
CA GLY A 317 -38.06 -17.45 -25.69
C GLY A 317 -37.11 -17.79 -26.82
N LYS A 318 -36.26 -18.80 -26.63
CA LYS A 318 -35.93 -19.81 -27.66
C LYS A 318 -35.04 -20.92 -27.06
N HIS A 319 -35.69 -21.89 -26.42
CA HIS A 319 -35.10 -23.22 -26.26
C HIS A 319 -35.13 -23.92 -27.62
N THR A 320 -33.98 -24.03 -28.27
CA THR A 320 -33.73 -25.10 -29.24
C THR A 320 -33.11 -26.27 -28.49
N LYS A 321 -33.80 -27.41 -28.50
CA LYS A 321 -33.26 -28.70 -28.11
C LYS A 321 -32.10 -29.03 -29.06
N ASN A 322 -30.92 -29.32 -28.52
CA ASN A 322 -30.14 -30.50 -28.86
C ASN A 322 -28.88 -30.65 -27.98
N ASP A 323 -28.69 -31.89 -27.54
CA ASP A 323 -27.48 -32.54 -27.06
C ASP A 323 -26.96 -32.27 -25.64
N SER A 324 -27.50 -33.03 -24.69
CA SER A 324 -26.93 -33.25 -23.36
C SER A 324 -26.19 -34.60 -23.33
N THR A 325 -24.85 -34.58 -23.39
CA THR A 325 -23.98 -35.64 -22.81
C THR A 325 -22.50 -35.21 -22.70
N LYS A 326 -22.20 -33.96 -22.32
CA LYS A 326 -20.86 -33.59 -21.82
C LYS A 326 -20.97 -33.07 -20.40
N GLY A 327 -20.31 -33.74 -19.45
CA GLY A 327 -20.20 -33.25 -18.06
C GLY A 327 -19.51 -31.88 -18.01
N LYS A 328 -19.66 -31.14 -16.90
CA LYS A 328 -19.12 -29.77 -16.72
C LYS A 328 -17.63 -29.63 -17.11
N ALA A 329 -16.84 -30.68 -16.88
CA ALA A 329 -15.44 -30.75 -17.31
C ALA A 329 -15.25 -30.84 -18.84
N GLY A 330 -16.13 -31.56 -19.54
CA GLY A 330 -16.12 -31.68 -21.00
C GLY A 330 -16.48 -30.36 -21.70
N GLN A 331 -17.41 -29.59 -21.14
CA GLN A 331 -17.75 -28.25 -21.64
C GLN A 331 -16.59 -27.25 -21.48
N THR A 332 -15.92 -27.25 -20.32
CA THR A 332 -14.77 -26.36 -20.09
C THR A 332 -13.63 -26.65 -21.08
N LYS A 333 -13.38 -27.94 -21.38
CA LYS A 333 -12.37 -28.35 -22.37
C LYS A 333 -12.72 -27.91 -23.80
N ASP A 334 -13.99 -27.96 -24.18
CA ASP A 334 -14.45 -27.44 -25.47
C ASP A 334 -14.23 -25.91 -25.57
N TYR A 335 -14.51 -25.16 -24.50
CA TYR A 335 -14.25 -23.72 -24.45
C TYR A 335 -12.75 -23.38 -24.53
N LEU A 336 -11.90 -24.13 -23.82
CA LEU A 336 -10.44 -23.97 -23.92
C LEU A 336 -9.94 -24.20 -25.35
N ASN A 337 -10.44 -25.22 -26.03
CA ASN A 337 -10.08 -25.49 -27.43
C ASN A 337 -10.53 -24.37 -28.38
N GLN A 338 -11.72 -23.79 -28.13
CA GLN A 338 -12.21 -22.64 -28.90
C GLN A 338 -11.37 -21.38 -28.63
N LEU A 339 -11.00 -21.12 -27.37
CA LEU A 339 -10.10 -20.03 -27.00
C LEU A 339 -8.77 -20.13 -27.78
N LYS A 340 -8.13 -21.32 -27.77
CA LYS A 340 -6.83 -21.55 -28.43
C LYS A 340 -6.81 -21.12 -29.91
N LYS A 341 -7.90 -21.36 -30.63
CA LYS A 341 -8.00 -21.05 -32.08
C LYS A 341 -7.97 -19.56 -32.38
N GLY A 342 -8.33 -18.70 -31.40
CA GLY A 342 -8.37 -17.25 -31.56
C GLY A 342 -7.15 -16.50 -31.02
N LEU A 343 -6.17 -17.19 -30.43
CA LEU A 343 -5.01 -16.57 -29.79
C LEU A 343 -3.86 -16.29 -30.76
N LYS A 344 -3.20 -15.14 -30.60
CA LYS A 344 -1.96 -14.79 -31.30
C LYS A 344 -0.77 -15.54 -30.70
N GLN A 345 0.34 -15.63 -31.45
CA GLN A 345 1.54 -16.40 -31.04
C GLN A 345 2.07 -16.02 -29.64
N LYS A 346 2.04 -14.74 -29.28
CA LYS A 346 2.49 -14.24 -27.96
C LYS A 346 1.59 -14.67 -26.80
N GLU A 347 0.32 -14.97 -27.06
CA GLU A 347 -0.66 -15.38 -26.05
C GLU A 347 -0.65 -16.90 -25.81
N LEU A 348 -0.17 -17.68 -26.79
CA LEU A 348 -0.06 -19.14 -26.68
C LEU A 348 0.82 -19.60 -25.51
N LYS A 349 1.82 -18.80 -25.14
CA LYS A 349 2.66 -19.06 -23.96
C LYS A 349 1.83 -19.12 -22.67
N TYR A 350 0.96 -18.12 -22.45
CA TYR A 350 0.10 -18.06 -21.27
C TYR A 350 -1.04 -19.08 -21.34
N TYR A 351 -1.48 -19.44 -22.55
CA TYR A 351 -2.53 -20.44 -22.73
C TYR A 351 -2.12 -21.81 -22.19
N SER A 352 -0.90 -22.27 -22.45
CA SER A 352 -0.41 -23.54 -21.90
C SER A 352 -0.32 -23.52 -20.37
N GLU A 353 0.08 -22.40 -19.78
CA GLU A 353 0.07 -22.20 -18.33
C GLU A 353 -1.38 -22.23 -17.78
N PHE A 354 -2.32 -21.59 -18.49
CA PHE A 354 -3.73 -21.53 -18.10
C PHE A 354 -4.45 -22.88 -18.21
N GLU A 355 -4.19 -23.66 -19.26
CA GLU A 355 -4.75 -25.02 -19.43
C GLU A 355 -4.33 -25.91 -18.25
N LYS A 356 -3.03 -25.90 -17.90
CA LYS A 356 -2.51 -26.61 -16.74
C LYS A 356 -3.13 -26.12 -15.42
N PHE A 357 -3.30 -24.81 -15.27
CA PHE A 357 -3.98 -24.21 -14.11
C PHE A 357 -5.42 -24.72 -13.97
N VAL A 358 -6.19 -24.72 -15.05
CA VAL A 358 -7.59 -25.20 -15.06
C VAL A 358 -7.67 -26.67 -14.66
N GLU A 359 -6.76 -27.51 -15.14
CA GLU A 359 -6.70 -28.93 -14.77
C GLU A 359 -6.28 -29.12 -13.30
N THR A 360 -5.22 -28.42 -12.88
CA THR A 360 -4.63 -28.53 -11.52
C THR A 360 -5.64 -28.15 -10.45
N TYR A 361 -6.33 -27.01 -10.62
CA TYR A 361 -7.30 -26.49 -9.66
C TYR A 361 -8.75 -26.86 -9.99
N LYS A 362 -8.96 -27.77 -10.95
CA LYS A 362 -10.27 -28.28 -11.37
C LYS A 362 -11.29 -27.17 -11.64
N LYS A 363 -10.85 -26.11 -12.32
CA LYS A 363 -11.67 -24.93 -12.61
C LYS A 363 -12.82 -25.27 -13.56
N HIS A 364 -13.95 -24.63 -13.35
CA HIS A 364 -15.16 -24.82 -14.16
C HIS A 364 -15.71 -23.46 -14.57
N TYR A 365 -15.90 -23.27 -15.87
CA TYR A 365 -16.44 -22.04 -16.43
C TYR A 365 -17.72 -22.33 -17.19
N GLN A 366 -18.69 -21.42 -17.10
CA GLN A 366 -20.05 -21.59 -17.59
C GLN A 366 -20.19 -21.24 -19.08
N SER A 367 -19.29 -20.39 -19.61
CA SER A 367 -19.35 -19.93 -21.00
C SER A 367 -17.96 -19.65 -21.59
N LEU A 368 -17.88 -19.60 -22.93
CA LEU A 368 -16.65 -19.19 -23.64
C LEU A 368 -16.22 -17.77 -23.26
N GLN A 369 -17.18 -16.85 -23.07
CA GLN A 369 -16.91 -15.48 -22.66
C GLN A 369 -16.26 -15.42 -21.27
N GLU A 370 -16.73 -16.25 -20.34
CA GLU A 370 -16.12 -16.36 -19.01
C GLU A 370 -14.69 -16.91 -19.10
N VAL A 371 -14.45 -17.96 -19.90
CA VAL A 371 -13.10 -18.51 -20.13
C VAL A 371 -12.16 -17.45 -20.72
N GLN A 372 -12.63 -16.65 -21.68
CA GLN A 372 -11.86 -15.56 -22.27
C GLN A 372 -11.51 -14.49 -21.23
N LYS A 373 -12.48 -14.08 -20.39
CA LYS A 373 -12.24 -13.12 -19.30
C LYS A 373 -11.23 -13.66 -18.30
N LYS A 374 -11.42 -14.90 -17.85
CA LYS A 374 -10.57 -15.57 -16.85
C LYS A 374 -9.16 -15.83 -17.37
N PHE A 375 -9.01 -16.17 -18.65
CA PHE A 375 -7.70 -16.27 -19.29
C PHE A 375 -6.95 -14.93 -19.29
N LYS A 376 -7.61 -13.81 -19.62
CA LYS A 376 -7.00 -12.48 -19.59
C LYS A 376 -6.54 -12.10 -18.19
N VAL A 377 -7.39 -12.35 -17.18
CA VAL A 377 -7.06 -12.10 -15.76
C VAL A 377 -5.89 -12.98 -15.31
N PHE A 378 -5.93 -14.27 -15.64
CA PHE A 378 -4.84 -15.20 -15.36
C PHE A 378 -3.52 -14.75 -15.97
N ALA A 379 -3.51 -14.38 -17.25
CA ALA A 379 -2.30 -13.91 -17.93
C ALA A 379 -1.74 -12.64 -17.25
N LYS A 380 -2.60 -11.68 -16.88
CA LYS A 380 -2.21 -10.47 -16.14
C LYS A 380 -1.63 -10.81 -14.77
N ASN A 381 -2.26 -11.69 -14.01
CA ASN A 381 -1.79 -12.10 -12.69
C ASN A 381 -0.48 -12.89 -12.77
N VAL A 382 -0.28 -13.75 -13.77
CA VAL A 382 0.99 -14.44 -14.02
C VAL A 382 2.11 -13.46 -14.39
N GLN A 383 1.80 -12.42 -15.16
CA GLN A 383 2.76 -11.34 -15.43
C GLN A 383 3.12 -10.61 -14.14
N GLN A 384 2.14 -10.29 -13.30
CA GLN A 384 2.38 -9.65 -12.01
C GLN A 384 3.22 -10.55 -11.09
N ILE A 385 2.93 -11.84 -10.98
CA ILE A 385 3.75 -12.81 -10.23
C ILE A 385 5.21 -12.78 -10.72
N LYS A 386 5.44 -12.74 -12.04
CA LYS A 386 6.80 -12.67 -12.61
C LYS A 386 7.49 -11.33 -12.29
N ILE A 387 6.74 -10.23 -12.22
CA ILE A 387 7.25 -8.92 -11.81
C ILE A 387 7.58 -8.92 -10.32
N ASP A 388 6.67 -9.39 -9.47
CA ASP A 388 6.83 -9.48 -8.02
C ASP A 388 8.03 -10.37 -7.66
N GLN A 389 8.16 -11.53 -8.32
CA GLN A 389 9.29 -12.43 -8.16
C GLN A 389 10.63 -11.79 -8.56
N LYS A 390 10.63 -10.88 -9.55
CA LYS A 390 11.83 -10.16 -9.99
C LYS A 390 12.19 -9.03 -9.02
N ASN A 391 11.18 -8.32 -8.50
CA ASN A 391 11.36 -7.21 -7.57
C ASN A 391 11.73 -7.69 -6.17
N HIS A 392 11.31 -8.89 -5.81
CA HIS A 392 11.50 -9.53 -4.53
C HIS A 392 12.02 -10.96 -4.73
N PRO A 393 13.27 -11.14 -5.22
CA PRO A 393 13.85 -12.46 -5.49
C PRO A 393 13.95 -13.35 -4.24
N GLU A 394 13.89 -12.75 -3.04
CA GLU A 394 13.84 -13.42 -1.75
C GLU A 394 12.46 -14.03 -1.41
N VAL A 395 11.43 -13.72 -2.19
CA VAL A 395 10.04 -14.15 -1.97
C VAL A 395 9.64 -15.10 -3.08
N GLU A 396 9.11 -16.26 -2.72
CA GLU A 396 8.50 -17.14 -3.70
C GLU A 396 7.04 -16.70 -3.93
N TYR A 397 6.71 -16.35 -5.17
CA TYR A 397 5.35 -16.12 -5.62
C TYR A 397 4.94 -17.22 -6.58
N GLU A 398 3.76 -17.80 -6.37
CA GLU A 398 3.32 -18.93 -7.18
C GLU A 398 1.93 -18.71 -7.78
N VAL A 399 1.72 -19.33 -8.93
CA VAL A 399 0.38 -19.54 -9.46
C VAL A 399 -0.35 -20.45 -8.49
N ASN A 400 -1.48 -19.98 -7.97
CA ASN A 400 -2.32 -20.72 -7.06
C ASN A 400 -3.78 -20.65 -7.51
N GLU A 401 -4.69 -21.27 -6.77
CA GLU A 401 -6.10 -21.36 -7.16
C GLU A 401 -6.80 -20.00 -7.32
N TYR A 402 -6.22 -18.89 -6.87
CA TYR A 402 -6.79 -17.54 -6.97
C TYR A 402 -6.29 -16.76 -8.20
N THR A 403 -5.36 -17.31 -8.98
CA THR A 403 -4.70 -16.59 -10.08
C THR A 403 -5.64 -16.20 -11.23
N ASP A 404 -6.85 -16.77 -11.35
CA ASP A 404 -7.87 -16.33 -12.32
C ASP A 404 -8.87 -15.29 -11.77
N LEU A 405 -8.59 -14.71 -10.59
CA LEU A 405 -9.42 -13.68 -9.96
C LEU A 405 -8.78 -12.29 -10.06
N THR A 406 -9.57 -11.28 -10.41
CA THR A 406 -9.15 -9.88 -10.22
C THR A 406 -9.00 -9.58 -8.73
N GLU A 407 -8.34 -8.47 -8.38
CA GLU A 407 -8.24 -8.07 -6.97
C GLU A 407 -9.62 -7.85 -6.36
N ASP A 408 -10.51 -7.15 -7.06
CA ASP A 408 -11.89 -6.95 -6.59
C ASP A 408 -12.68 -8.26 -6.47
N GLU A 409 -12.51 -9.22 -7.39
CA GLU A 409 -13.15 -10.53 -7.29
C GLU A 409 -12.62 -11.30 -6.08
N PHE A 410 -11.31 -11.25 -5.83
CA PHE A 410 -10.69 -11.90 -4.67
C PHE A 410 -11.17 -11.25 -3.36
N GLU A 411 -11.14 -9.92 -3.26
CA GLU A 411 -11.64 -9.20 -2.10
C GLU A 411 -13.13 -9.45 -1.85
N HIS A 412 -13.96 -9.42 -2.90
CA HIS A 412 -15.40 -9.62 -2.77
C HIS A 412 -15.75 -11.05 -2.30
N LEU A 413 -15.00 -12.06 -2.74
CA LEU A 413 -15.26 -13.45 -2.40
C LEU A 413 -14.67 -13.85 -1.05
N TYR A 414 -13.47 -13.38 -0.70
CA TYR A 414 -12.70 -13.87 0.44
C TYR A 414 -12.60 -12.86 1.61
N HIS A 415 -12.79 -11.56 1.37
CA HIS A 415 -12.56 -10.49 2.35
C HIS A 415 -13.78 -9.62 2.67
N ASN A 416 -14.93 -9.85 1.99
CA ASN A 416 -16.04 -8.90 1.88
C ASN A 416 -16.32 -8.06 3.15
N ASN A 417 -16.30 -6.75 2.91
CA ASN A 417 -15.88 -5.65 3.79
C ASN A 417 -16.84 -5.40 4.97
N THR A 418 -16.41 -5.59 6.22
CA THR A 418 -17.11 -5.08 7.40
C THR A 418 -16.51 -3.76 7.85
N LYS A 419 -17.03 -2.65 7.32
CA LYS A 419 -17.01 -1.42 8.10
C LYS A 419 -17.74 -1.72 9.40
N THR A 420 -17.03 -1.67 10.54
CA THR A 420 -17.64 -1.66 11.86
C THR A 420 -18.62 -0.48 11.90
N PRO A 421 -19.95 -0.69 12.00
CA PRO A 421 -20.87 0.43 12.06
C PRO A 421 -20.54 1.31 13.27
N THR A 422 -20.66 2.63 13.13
CA THR A 422 -20.44 3.62 14.22
C THR A 422 -21.29 3.37 15.47
N GLU A 423 -22.36 2.59 15.34
CA GLU A 423 -23.20 2.13 16.46
C GLU A 423 -22.49 1.09 17.36
N VAL A 424 -21.56 0.31 16.79
CA VAL A 424 -20.73 -0.67 17.51
C VAL A 424 -19.77 0.04 18.45
N THR A 425 -19.12 1.12 18.01
CA THR A 425 -18.21 1.93 18.84
C THR A 425 -18.84 2.39 20.17
N ASN A 426 -20.16 2.60 20.21
CA ASN A 426 -20.84 3.06 21.42
C ASN A 426 -21.16 1.94 22.43
N VAL A 427 -21.44 0.70 21.99
CA VAL A 427 -21.51 -0.48 22.88
C VAL A 427 -20.12 -0.82 23.44
N TRP A 428 -19.08 -0.49 22.67
CA TRP A 428 -17.68 -0.78 22.97
C TRP A 428 -17.01 0.19 23.93
N ASN A 429 -17.57 1.39 24.11
CA ASN A 429 -17.12 2.30 25.18
C ASN A 429 -17.36 1.70 26.58
N GLY A 430 -18.26 0.71 26.73
CA GLY A 430 -18.42 -0.09 27.96
C GLY A 430 -17.45 -1.27 28.10
N ILE A 431 -16.70 -1.62 27.05
CA ILE A 431 -15.63 -2.64 27.02
C ILE A 431 -14.27 -1.96 26.82
N GLN A 432 -14.18 -0.64 27.04
CA GLN A 432 -12.91 0.00 27.31
C GLN A 432 -12.42 -0.52 28.67
N GLY A 433 -11.72 -1.65 28.63
CA GLY A 433 -10.61 -1.77 29.55
C GLY A 433 -9.75 -0.55 29.27
N ILE A 434 -9.71 0.38 30.23
CA ILE A 434 -8.70 1.43 30.30
C ILE A 434 -7.40 0.81 29.79
N GLN A 435 -6.63 1.57 29.01
CA GLN A 435 -5.25 1.26 28.60
C GLN A 435 -4.30 1.10 29.82
N ASN A 436 -4.82 0.65 30.96
CA ASN A 436 -4.11 0.02 32.06
C ASN A 436 -3.19 -1.01 31.42
N GLN A 437 -1.90 -0.72 31.51
CA GLN A 437 -0.80 -1.55 31.07
C GLN A 437 -1.17 -3.02 31.23
N LEU A 438 -1.19 -3.76 30.12
CA LEU A 438 -1.26 -5.21 30.14
C LEU A 438 -0.27 -5.70 31.19
N LYS A 439 -0.76 -6.26 32.31
CA LYS A 439 0.10 -6.79 33.38
C LYS A 439 0.64 -8.15 32.95
N LEU A 440 1.50 -8.13 31.94
CA LEU A 440 2.19 -9.29 31.43
C LEU A 440 3.59 -9.34 32.06
N ASP A 441 4.00 -10.54 32.45
CA ASP A 441 5.35 -10.80 32.93
C ASP A 441 6.27 -10.92 31.71
N MET A 442 6.78 -9.77 31.24
CA MET A 442 7.59 -9.68 30.02
C MET A 442 8.96 -10.34 30.19
N ASP A 443 9.47 -10.46 31.42
CA ASP A 443 10.75 -11.11 31.72
C ASP A 443 10.74 -12.61 31.40
N LYS A 444 9.55 -13.23 31.31
CA LYS A 444 9.35 -14.63 30.92
C LYS A 444 9.11 -14.86 29.44
N VAL A 445 8.96 -13.80 28.66
CA VAL A 445 8.63 -13.89 27.24
C VAL A 445 9.91 -14.17 26.47
N PRO A 446 10.06 -15.34 25.82
CA PRO A 446 11.26 -15.65 25.05
C PRO A 446 11.34 -14.79 23.78
N ASP A 447 12.52 -14.72 23.14
CA ASP A 447 12.69 -14.01 21.85
C ASP A 447 11.92 -14.68 20.69
N GLU A 448 11.66 -15.99 20.81
CA GLU A 448 10.95 -16.80 19.84
C GLU A 448 9.93 -17.70 20.52
N TRP A 449 8.73 -17.78 19.97
CA TRP A 449 7.68 -18.67 20.46
C TRP A 449 6.79 -19.13 19.30
N ASP A 450 6.56 -20.43 19.19
CA ASP A 450 5.72 -21.00 18.14
C ASP A 450 4.74 -22.02 18.73
N TRP A 451 3.47 -21.64 18.88
CA TRP A 451 2.46 -22.53 19.45
C TRP A 451 2.27 -23.82 18.65
N ARG A 452 2.68 -23.90 17.37
CA ARG A 452 2.66 -25.15 16.60
C ARG A 452 3.56 -26.21 17.24
N LYS A 453 4.73 -25.79 17.76
CA LYS A 453 5.70 -26.66 18.44
C LYS A 453 5.27 -27.05 19.86
N HIS A 454 4.26 -26.37 20.40
CA HIS A 454 3.73 -26.60 21.75
C HIS A 454 2.30 -27.17 21.75
N ASN A 455 1.88 -27.79 20.64
CA ASN A 455 0.54 -28.35 20.47
C ASN A 455 -0.57 -27.33 20.81
N GLY A 456 -0.40 -26.09 20.38
CA GLY A 456 -1.28 -24.98 20.75
C GLY A 456 -2.11 -24.40 19.60
N VAL A 457 -2.09 -25.02 18.42
CA VAL A 457 -2.76 -24.52 17.22
C VAL A 457 -3.63 -25.61 16.62
N SER A 458 -4.91 -25.33 16.38
CA SER A 458 -5.80 -26.28 15.68
C SER A 458 -5.38 -26.47 14.21
N PRO A 459 -5.81 -27.54 13.52
CA PRO A 459 -5.51 -27.73 12.09
C PRO A 459 -5.94 -26.53 11.22
N VAL A 460 -5.23 -26.29 10.11
CA VAL A 460 -5.63 -25.29 9.10
C VAL A 460 -6.95 -25.70 8.46
N ARG A 461 -7.82 -24.72 8.23
CA ARG A 461 -9.12 -24.89 7.58
C ARG A 461 -9.21 -23.98 6.34
N ASP A 462 -10.19 -24.25 5.50
CA ASP A 462 -10.45 -23.50 4.27
C ASP A 462 -11.85 -22.89 4.31
N GLN A 463 -11.91 -21.56 4.18
CA GLN A 463 -13.16 -20.79 4.14
C GLN A 463 -13.83 -20.84 2.76
N GLY A 464 -13.10 -21.21 1.71
CA GLY A 464 -13.56 -21.14 0.32
C GLY A 464 -13.98 -19.73 -0.11
N PRO A 465 -14.77 -19.59 -1.19
CA PRO A 465 -15.22 -18.28 -1.71
C PRO A 465 -16.37 -17.70 -0.85
N CYS A 466 -16.08 -17.45 0.42
CA CYS A 466 -16.99 -16.89 1.41
C CYS A 466 -16.20 -15.97 2.34
N GLY A 467 -16.66 -14.72 2.55
CA GLY A 467 -16.06 -13.75 3.48
C GLY A 467 -16.32 -14.10 4.95
N SER A 468 -15.91 -15.30 5.38
CA SER A 468 -16.15 -15.88 6.71
C SER A 468 -14.90 -15.95 7.59
N CYS A 469 -13.79 -15.33 7.18
CA CYS A 469 -12.52 -15.30 7.92
C CYS A 469 -12.66 -14.90 9.40
N TRP A 470 -13.55 -13.97 9.70
CA TRP A 470 -13.89 -13.53 11.06
C TRP A 470 -14.44 -14.67 11.94
N ALA A 471 -15.27 -15.55 11.38
CA ALA A 471 -15.85 -16.69 12.09
C ALA A 471 -14.84 -17.84 12.22
N PHE A 472 -14.09 -18.13 11.15
CA PHE A 472 -13.00 -19.11 11.21
C PHE A 472 -11.94 -18.72 12.24
N THR A 473 -11.55 -17.45 12.30
CA THR A 473 -10.60 -16.95 13.30
C THR A 473 -11.16 -17.11 14.72
N ALA A 474 -12.42 -16.71 14.95
CA ALA A 474 -13.06 -16.86 16.26
C ALA A 474 -13.09 -18.34 16.73
N VAL A 475 -13.47 -19.25 15.83
CA VAL A 475 -13.47 -20.69 16.11
C VAL A 475 -12.06 -21.19 16.38
N ALA A 476 -11.08 -20.86 15.54
CA ALA A 476 -9.70 -21.31 15.69
C ALA A 476 -9.07 -20.82 17.01
N MET A 477 -9.42 -19.63 17.50
CA MET A 477 -9.02 -19.16 18.84
C MET A 477 -9.50 -20.10 19.94
N VAL A 478 -10.78 -20.50 19.90
CA VAL A 478 -11.39 -21.38 20.92
C VAL A 478 -10.82 -22.79 20.85
N GLU A 479 -10.66 -23.33 19.65
CA GLU A 479 -10.07 -24.66 19.43
C GLU A 479 -8.62 -24.70 19.92
N SER A 480 -7.83 -23.68 19.59
CA SER A 480 -6.44 -23.55 20.03
C SER A 480 -6.36 -23.43 21.56
N TYR A 481 -7.21 -22.61 22.17
CA TYR A 481 -7.27 -22.49 23.63
C TYR A 481 -7.71 -23.78 24.31
N TYR A 482 -8.69 -24.50 23.74
CA TYR A 482 -9.13 -25.80 24.24
C TYR A 482 -8.00 -26.83 24.14
N LEU A 483 -7.27 -26.85 23.03
CA LEU A 483 -6.12 -27.71 22.83
C LEU A 483 -5.03 -27.43 23.86
N ILE A 484 -4.66 -26.16 24.10
CA ILE A 484 -3.68 -25.75 25.12
C ILE A 484 -4.11 -26.19 26.53
N LYS A 485 -5.40 -26.02 26.87
CA LYS A 485 -5.89 -26.27 28.24
C LYS A 485 -6.25 -27.71 28.53
N LYS A 486 -6.68 -28.48 27.52
CA LYS A 486 -7.21 -29.84 27.69
C LYS A 486 -6.36 -30.89 27.00
N ASN A 487 -5.37 -30.49 26.21
CA ASN A 487 -4.56 -31.37 25.36
C ASN A 487 -5.43 -32.29 24.48
N LYS A 488 -6.53 -31.75 23.96
CA LYS A 488 -7.51 -32.47 23.14
C LYS A 488 -7.92 -31.61 21.96
N THR A 489 -7.92 -32.20 20.77
CA THR A 489 -8.45 -31.56 19.57
C THR A 489 -9.97 -31.50 19.64
N LEU A 490 -10.53 -30.34 19.35
CA LEU A 490 -11.96 -30.11 19.23
C LEU A 490 -12.19 -29.39 17.90
N ASN A 491 -13.08 -29.91 17.07
CA ASN A 491 -13.45 -29.31 15.79
C ASN A 491 -14.84 -28.69 15.92
N LEU A 492 -14.89 -27.36 15.98
CA LEU A 492 -16.11 -26.60 16.28
C LEU A 492 -16.78 -26.10 15.00
N SER A 493 -18.10 -25.93 15.06
CA SER A 493 -18.89 -25.49 13.91
C SER A 493 -18.67 -24.01 13.63
N VAL A 494 -18.04 -23.72 12.49
CA VAL A 494 -17.98 -22.36 11.94
C VAL A 494 -19.37 -21.93 11.43
N GLU A 495 -20.10 -22.85 10.82
CA GLU A 495 -21.46 -22.60 10.30
C GLU A 495 -22.40 -22.05 11.38
N GLN A 496 -22.30 -22.53 12.62
CA GLN A 496 -23.11 -22.04 13.73
C GLN A 496 -22.90 -20.53 13.95
N VAL A 497 -21.65 -20.07 13.87
CA VAL A 497 -21.34 -18.64 14.03
C VAL A 497 -21.96 -17.83 12.90
N LEU A 498 -21.85 -18.30 11.64
CA LEU A 498 -22.45 -17.60 10.50
C LEU A 498 -23.98 -17.55 10.59
N ASP A 499 -24.63 -18.70 10.81
CA ASP A 499 -26.09 -18.81 10.85
C ASP A 499 -26.69 -18.02 12.03
N CYS A 500 -26.08 -18.11 13.22
CA CYS A 500 -26.67 -17.55 14.43
C CYS A 500 -26.33 -16.10 14.73
N THR A 501 -25.38 -15.51 14.00
CA THR A 501 -25.07 -14.08 14.10
C THR A 501 -25.59 -13.28 12.91
N TYR A 502 -26.14 -13.95 11.88
CA TYR A 502 -26.64 -13.31 10.66
C TYR A 502 -27.71 -12.25 10.97
N GLY A 503 -27.44 -11.00 10.58
CA GLY A 503 -28.36 -9.87 10.79
C GLY A 503 -28.61 -9.52 12.25
N ASN A 504 -27.86 -10.13 13.19
CA ASN A 504 -27.99 -9.87 14.61
C ASN A 504 -27.24 -8.59 14.99
N LYS A 505 -27.94 -7.58 15.52
CA LYS A 505 -27.37 -6.29 15.91
C LYS A 505 -26.46 -6.32 17.14
N THR A 506 -26.35 -7.45 17.84
CA THR A 506 -25.42 -7.62 18.97
C THR A 506 -24.10 -8.21 18.51
N TYR A 507 -24.14 -9.20 17.61
CA TYR A 507 -22.97 -9.97 17.19
C TYR A 507 -22.43 -9.59 15.79
N PHE A 508 -23.20 -8.86 14.98
CA PHE A 508 -22.78 -8.27 13.70
C PHE A 508 -22.17 -9.26 12.70
N GLY A 509 -22.85 -10.39 12.47
CA GLY A 509 -22.52 -11.30 11.37
C GLY A 509 -23.41 -11.08 10.16
N TRP A 510 -22.85 -11.25 8.96
CA TRP A 510 -23.58 -11.22 7.68
C TRP A 510 -23.24 -12.44 6.80
N GLY A 511 -22.88 -13.55 7.45
CA GLY A 511 -22.50 -14.80 6.77
C GLY A 511 -21.27 -14.59 5.89
N CYS A 512 -21.37 -14.94 4.60
CA CYS A 512 -20.30 -14.74 3.62
C CYS A 512 -20.09 -13.28 3.18
N LYS A 513 -20.95 -12.35 3.60
CA LYS A 513 -20.78 -10.91 3.31
C LYS A 513 -19.90 -10.20 4.34
N GLY A 514 -19.23 -10.97 5.20
CA GLY A 514 -18.40 -10.44 6.28
C GLY A 514 -19.07 -10.54 7.66
N GLY A 515 -18.27 -10.23 8.68
CA GLY A 515 -18.71 -10.13 10.06
C GLY A 515 -17.61 -9.53 10.93
N ASN A 516 -17.88 -9.45 12.24
CA ASN A 516 -16.95 -8.88 13.20
C ASN A 516 -16.40 -9.96 14.14
N LEU A 517 -15.08 -10.06 14.23
CA LEU A 517 -14.40 -11.05 15.09
C LEU A 517 -14.79 -10.90 16.56
N VAL A 518 -14.90 -9.67 17.04
CA VAL A 518 -15.22 -9.39 18.44
C VAL A 518 -16.68 -9.71 18.78
N GLY A 519 -17.59 -9.46 17.84
CA GLY A 519 -18.98 -9.90 17.90
C GLY A 519 -19.11 -11.42 17.89
N ALA A 520 -18.36 -12.12 17.04
CA ALA A 520 -18.31 -13.58 17.03
C ALA A 520 -17.82 -14.15 18.38
N MET A 521 -16.77 -13.57 18.95
CA MET A 521 -16.28 -13.99 20.26
C MET A 521 -17.30 -13.72 21.38
N ALA A 522 -18.09 -12.64 21.29
CA ALA A 522 -19.21 -12.42 22.21
C ALA A 522 -20.30 -13.49 22.06
N TYR A 523 -20.67 -13.85 20.83
CA TYR A 523 -21.63 -14.91 20.57
C TYR A 523 -21.19 -16.23 21.21
N ILE A 524 -19.91 -16.60 21.03
CA ILE A 524 -19.34 -17.83 21.59
C ILE A 524 -19.37 -17.81 23.12
N ARG A 525 -19.09 -16.67 23.76
CA ARG A 525 -19.22 -16.52 25.22
C ARG A 525 -20.67 -16.75 25.67
N ASP A 526 -21.61 -16.13 24.99
CA ASP A 526 -23.02 -16.09 25.42
C ASP A 526 -23.79 -17.38 25.12
N ASN A 527 -23.41 -18.10 24.05
CA ASN A 527 -24.17 -19.25 23.55
C ASN A 527 -23.34 -20.54 23.48
N GLY A 528 -22.02 -20.45 23.41
CA GLY A 528 -21.14 -21.57 23.11
C GLY A 528 -21.31 -22.13 21.69
N LEU A 529 -20.52 -23.16 21.38
CA LEU A 529 -20.49 -23.80 20.07
C LEU A 529 -20.73 -25.31 20.15
N THR A 530 -21.36 -25.85 19.11
CA THR A 530 -21.43 -27.27 18.78
C THR A 530 -20.21 -27.70 17.94
N THR A 531 -20.12 -28.99 17.64
CA THR A 531 -19.06 -29.53 16.78
C THR A 531 -19.34 -29.34 15.30
N GLU A 532 -18.29 -29.27 14.49
CA GLU A 532 -18.36 -29.30 13.03
C GLU A 532 -19.17 -30.49 12.50
N LYS A 533 -19.11 -31.66 13.18
CA LYS A 533 -19.88 -32.85 12.79
C LYS A 533 -21.39 -32.64 12.92
N GLU A 534 -21.84 -31.92 13.94
CA GLU A 534 -23.26 -31.68 14.20
C GLU A 534 -23.86 -30.58 13.32
N LEU A 535 -23.03 -29.60 12.94
CA LEU A 535 -23.40 -28.54 12.01
C LEU A 535 -22.21 -28.22 11.08
N PRO A 536 -22.08 -28.96 9.97
CA PRO A 536 -20.96 -28.81 9.03
C PRO A 536 -20.98 -27.49 8.29
N TYR A 537 -19.79 -26.98 7.95
CA TYR A 537 -19.61 -25.80 7.13
C TYR A 537 -20.13 -26.02 5.70
N THR A 538 -20.97 -25.11 5.20
CA THR A 538 -21.53 -25.19 3.85
C THR A 538 -21.35 -23.88 3.09
N LEU A 539 -20.73 -23.93 1.91
CA LEU A 539 -20.42 -22.76 1.07
C LEU A 539 -21.66 -22.09 0.44
N THR A 540 -22.84 -22.68 0.58
CA THR A 540 -24.04 -22.27 -0.16
C THR A 540 -25.23 -22.05 0.77
N ARG A 541 -25.40 -20.81 1.27
CA ARG A 541 -26.65 -20.41 1.96
C ARG A 541 -26.96 -18.91 1.97
N TYR A 542 -25.95 -18.05 1.99
CA TYR A 542 -26.12 -16.63 2.36
C TYR A 542 -26.54 -15.68 1.23
N ALA A 543 -26.87 -16.21 0.03
CA ALA A 543 -27.28 -15.40 -1.13
C ALA A 543 -28.81 -15.30 -1.33
N LYS A 544 -29.61 -16.19 -0.73
CA LYS A 544 -31.03 -16.36 -1.11
C LYS A 544 -32.05 -16.20 0.03
N SER A 545 -31.66 -16.36 1.30
CA SER A 545 -32.55 -16.13 2.45
C SER A 545 -31.74 -15.93 3.75
N ILE A 546 -32.36 -15.33 4.77
CA ILE A 546 -31.80 -15.30 6.13
C ILE A 546 -31.67 -16.76 6.61
N PRO A 547 -30.48 -17.21 7.04
CA PRO A 547 -30.31 -18.56 7.54
C PRO A 547 -31.01 -18.74 8.89
N GLU A 548 -31.50 -19.95 9.15
CA GLU A 548 -32.05 -20.33 10.45
C GLU A 548 -30.91 -20.71 11.41
N CYS A 549 -30.87 -20.09 12.59
CA CYS A 549 -29.93 -20.45 13.66
C CYS A 549 -30.25 -21.83 14.26
N LYS A 550 -29.53 -22.87 13.82
CA LYS A 550 -29.69 -24.24 14.33
C LYS A 550 -28.93 -24.45 15.63
N LYS A 551 -29.61 -24.27 16.77
CA LYS A 551 -29.02 -24.58 18.08
C LYS A 551 -28.87 -26.10 18.27
N LYS A 552 -27.66 -26.53 18.61
CA LYS A 552 -27.28 -27.92 18.91
C LYS A 552 -26.66 -28.00 20.31
N LYS A 553 -26.30 -29.21 20.76
CA LYS A 553 -25.65 -29.41 22.04
C LYS A 553 -24.33 -28.63 22.10
N VAL A 554 -24.22 -27.72 23.06
CA VAL A 554 -23.02 -26.93 23.31
C VAL A 554 -21.91 -27.83 23.87
N VAL A 555 -20.71 -27.76 23.28
CA VAL A 555 -19.53 -28.53 23.69
C VAL A 555 -18.36 -27.65 24.14
N ALA A 556 -18.34 -26.38 23.75
CA ALA A 556 -17.34 -25.40 24.16
C ALA A 556 -17.95 -24.01 24.36
N THR A 557 -17.41 -23.26 25.32
CA THR A 557 -17.70 -21.85 25.56
C THR A 557 -16.43 -21.17 26.09
N ILE A 558 -16.40 -19.84 26.06
CA ILE A 558 -15.35 -19.02 26.67
C ILE A 558 -15.96 -18.21 27.82
N LYS A 559 -15.17 -17.95 28.86
CA LYS A 559 -15.63 -17.14 30.01
C LYS A 559 -15.55 -15.64 29.72
N SER A 560 -14.43 -15.20 29.13
CA SER A 560 -14.15 -13.80 28.87
C SER A 560 -13.34 -13.63 27.59
N ARG A 561 -13.50 -12.47 26.96
CA ARG A 561 -12.77 -12.03 25.77
C ARG A 561 -12.51 -10.54 25.85
N ARG A 562 -11.34 -10.08 25.39
CA ARG A 562 -11.02 -8.66 25.27
C ARG A 562 -10.60 -8.32 23.85
N CYS A 563 -10.83 -7.07 23.47
CA CYS A 563 -10.28 -6.48 22.26
C CYS A 563 -9.41 -5.29 22.68
N LEU A 564 -8.22 -5.22 22.12
CA LEU A 564 -7.27 -4.14 22.31
C LEU A 564 -7.01 -3.47 20.97
N HIS A 565 -6.77 -2.17 21.00
CA HIS A 565 -6.43 -1.41 19.81
C HIS A 565 -5.03 -0.82 19.94
N ASN A 566 -4.31 -0.78 18.83
CA ASN A 566 -2.96 -0.22 18.74
C ASN A 566 -2.00 -0.80 19.80
N VAL A 567 -1.94 -2.13 19.88
CA VAL A 567 -1.11 -2.84 20.86
C VAL A 567 0.36 -2.67 20.47
N PRO A 568 1.24 -2.20 21.37
CA PRO A 568 2.68 -2.26 21.13
C PRO A 568 3.11 -3.70 20.80
N GLU A 569 3.87 -3.91 19.72
CA GLU A 569 4.19 -5.26 19.22
C GLU A 569 5.01 -6.11 20.22
N ASP A 570 5.78 -5.48 21.11
CA ASP A 570 6.42 -6.10 22.26
C ASP A 570 5.40 -6.63 23.28
N GLN A 571 4.34 -5.88 23.58
CA GLN A 571 3.26 -6.38 24.42
C GLN A 571 2.45 -7.47 23.71
N LEU A 572 2.35 -7.41 22.38
CA LEU A 572 1.68 -8.43 21.58
C LEU A 572 2.42 -9.78 21.63
N THR A 573 3.77 -9.81 21.66
CA THR A 573 4.51 -11.07 21.87
C THR A 573 4.21 -11.65 23.24
N GLY A 574 4.15 -10.81 24.28
CA GLY A 574 3.75 -11.20 25.62
C GLY A 574 2.33 -11.76 25.67
N LEU A 575 1.39 -11.15 24.94
CA LEU A 575 0.01 -11.60 24.88
C LEU A 575 -0.10 -12.97 24.19
N VAL A 576 0.58 -13.16 23.05
CA VAL A 576 0.62 -14.45 22.34
C VAL A 576 1.23 -15.53 23.23
N PHE A 577 2.34 -15.25 23.90
CA PHE A 577 3.03 -16.20 24.77
C PHE A 577 2.19 -16.58 25.99
N HIS A 578 1.64 -15.58 26.70
CA HIS A 578 0.91 -15.86 27.93
C HIS A 578 -0.48 -16.41 27.65
N ASN A 579 -1.24 -15.88 26.69
CA ASN A 579 -2.67 -16.20 26.52
C ASN A 579 -2.95 -17.29 25.47
N GLY A 580 -1.97 -17.66 24.65
CA GLY A 580 -2.20 -18.52 23.49
C GLY A 580 -2.35 -17.72 22.20
N PRO A 581 -2.67 -18.38 21.08
CA PRO A 581 -2.95 -17.69 19.83
C PRO A 581 -4.04 -16.62 19.95
N VAL A 582 -3.83 -15.47 19.32
CA VAL A 582 -4.75 -14.32 19.36
C VAL A 582 -5.28 -14.00 17.98
N GLY A 583 -6.51 -13.51 17.89
CA GLY A 583 -7.10 -13.07 16.62
C GLY A 583 -6.66 -11.64 16.30
N VAL A 584 -6.28 -11.39 15.06
CA VAL A 584 -5.83 -10.09 14.59
C VAL A 584 -6.50 -9.71 13.26
N SER A 585 -6.51 -8.42 13.00
CA SER A 585 -7.03 -7.82 11.77
C SER A 585 -5.89 -7.38 10.88
N ILE A 586 -5.93 -7.75 9.60
CA ILE A 586 -4.89 -7.40 8.65
C ILE A 586 -5.45 -6.89 7.33
N ASP A 587 -4.62 -6.16 6.59
CA ASP A 587 -4.82 -5.80 5.19
C ASP A 587 -4.24 -6.86 4.26
N ALA A 588 -5.09 -7.75 3.73
CA ALA A 588 -4.67 -8.94 2.99
C ALA A 588 -4.44 -8.73 1.49
N ARG A 589 -4.45 -7.50 0.97
CA ARG A 589 -4.26 -7.19 -0.47
C ARG A 589 -2.94 -7.74 -1.05
N HIS A 590 -1.94 -7.97 -0.20
CA HIS A 590 -0.63 -8.50 -0.60
C HIS A 590 -0.47 -10.01 -0.39
N LEU A 591 -1.52 -10.74 -0.02
CA LEU A 591 -1.43 -12.16 0.31
C LEU A 591 -1.83 -13.10 -0.84
N LYS A 592 -2.48 -12.61 -1.90
CA LYS A 592 -3.12 -13.46 -2.92
C LYS A 592 -2.19 -14.52 -3.52
N HIS A 593 -0.94 -14.17 -3.84
CA HIS A 593 0.03 -15.07 -4.51
C HIS A 593 1.25 -15.43 -3.64
N LEU A 594 1.20 -15.16 -2.33
CA LEU A 594 2.32 -15.44 -1.43
C LEU A 594 2.54 -16.96 -1.32
N SER A 595 3.78 -17.41 -1.58
CA SER A 595 4.21 -18.80 -1.35
C SER A 595 5.06 -18.93 -0.07
N LYS A 596 5.82 -20.02 0.05
CA LYS A 596 6.38 -20.53 1.31
C LYS A 596 7.60 -19.75 1.81
N ASP A 597 7.88 -19.95 3.10
CA ASP A 597 9.16 -19.67 3.76
C ASP A 597 9.75 -18.25 3.64
N TYR A 598 8.89 -17.24 3.45
CA TYR A 598 9.29 -15.83 3.44
C TYR A 598 8.59 -14.98 4.51
N ILE A 599 9.33 -14.02 5.07
CA ILE A 599 8.81 -12.98 5.95
C ILE A 599 8.24 -11.86 5.10
N ASN A 600 6.93 -11.91 4.85
CA ASN A 600 6.22 -10.89 4.10
C ASN A 600 6.43 -9.51 4.73
N ASN A 601 6.89 -8.55 3.93
CA ASN A 601 7.12 -7.16 4.34
C ASN A 601 6.54 -6.20 3.30
N PRO A 602 5.20 -6.17 3.15
CA PRO A 602 4.58 -5.30 2.17
C PRO A 602 4.71 -3.84 2.63
N THR A 603 4.89 -2.94 1.67
CA THR A 603 4.81 -1.50 1.93
C THR A 603 3.35 -1.08 1.99
N ALA A 604 3.01 -0.20 2.95
CA ALA A 604 1.65 0.30 3.07
C ALA A 604 1.20 0.99 1.77
N PRO A 605 0.01 0.69 1.25
CA PRO A 605 -0.55 1.38 0.09
C PRO A 605 -0.90 2.84 0.45
N GLU A 606 -1.16 3.65 -0.58
CA GLU A 606 -1.60 5.03 -0.40
C GLU A 606 -2.92 5.09 0.40
N GLY A 607 -2.96 5.99 1.40
CA GLY A 607 -4.05 6.04 2.39
C GLY A 607 -3.90 5.06 3.56
N GLY A 608 -2.76 4.34 3.65
CA GLY A 608 -2.45 3.43 4.75
C GLY A 608 -3.09 2.06 4.63
N TRP A 609 -2.88 1.23 5.64
CA TRP A 609 -3.50 -0.09 5.71
C TRP A 609 -5.01 0.01 5.90
N LYS A 610 -5.75 -0.86 5.22
CA LYS A 610 -7.19 -1.02 5.36
C LYS A 610 -7.48 -2.48 5.66
N THR A 611 -7.72 -2.80 6.94
CA THR A 611 -7.96 -4.19 7.33
C THR A 611 -9.21 -4.74 6.64
N ASN A 612 -9.06 -5.84 5.91
CA ASN A 612 -10.14 -6.53 5.21
C ASN A 612 -10.17 -8.03 5.55
N HIS A 613 -9.22 -8.53 6.34
CA HIS A 613 -9.11 -9.94 6.69
C HIS A 613 -8.89 -10.15 8.19
N ARG A 614 -9.28 -11.32 8.70
CA ARG A 614 -9.10 -11.73 10.10
C ARG A 614 -8.36 -13.05 10.11
N VAL A 615 -7.28 -13.11 10.90
CA VAL A 615 -6.37 -14.26 10.97
C VAL A 615 -5.93 -14.53 12.40
N LEU A 616 -5.29 -15.66 12.63
CA LEU A 616 -4.84 -16.07 13.95
C LEU A 616 -3.31 -15.92 14.07
N LEU A 617 -2.85 -15.07 14.97
CA LEU A 617 -1.44 -14.90 15.32
C LEU A 617 -1.02 -16.00 16.29
N VAL A 618 -0.14 -16.91 15.85
CA VAL A 618 0.19 -18.16 16.59
C VAL A 618 1.61 -18.19 17.15
N GLY A 619 2.42 -17.18 16.86
CA GLY A 619 3.80 -17.14 17.32
C GLY A 619 4.59 -15.98 16.73
N TYR A 620 5.86 -15.94 17.06
CA TYR A 620 6.84 -14.97 16.58
C TYR A 620 8.23 -15.56 16.65
N GLY A 621 9.16 -15.01 15.87
CA GLY A 621 10.55 -15.42 15.87
C GLY A 621 11.49 -14.36 15.35
N ILE A 622 12.75 -14.75 15.17
CA ILE A 622 13.80 -13.94 14.57
C ILE A 622 14.52 -14.82 13.55
N GLN A 623 14.57 -14.40 12.29
CA GLN A 623 15.32 -15.13 11.27
C GLN A 623 16.81 -15.04 11.59
N ARG A 624 17.49 -16.20 11.65
CA ARG A 624 18.86 -16.29 12.19
C ARG A 624 19.88 -15.46 11.41
N ASP A 625 19.81 -15.51 10.08
CA ASP A 625 20.83 -14.93 9.21
C ASP A 625 20.71 -13.40 9.09
N THR A 626 19.47 -12.92 8.95
CA THR A 626 19.16 -11.49 8.75
C THR A 626 18.86 -10.76 10.05
N ARG A 627 18.65 -11.50 11.15
CA ARG A 627 18.12 -11.00 12.44
C ARG A 627 16.74 -10.33 12.29
N THR A 628 16.01 -10.65 11.22
CA THR A 628 14.69 -10.07 10.96
C THR A 628 13.62 -10.67 11.87
N PRO A 629 12.98 -9.87 12.74
CA PRO A 629 11.88 -10.33 13.57
C PRO A 629 10.61 -10.55 12.74
N TYR A 630 9.87 -11.62 13.03
CA TYR A 630 8.63 -11.93 12.32
C TYR A 630 7.53 -12.46 13.23
N TRP A 631 6.30 -12.37 12.75
CA TRP A 631 5.09 -13.00 13.23
C TRP A 631 4.83 -14.31 12.49
N ILE A 632 4.27 -15.30 13.17
CA ILE A 632 3.77 -16.54 12.58
C ILE A 632 2.25 -16.45 12.57
N VAL A 633 1.65 -16.47 11.38
CA VAL A 633 0.22 -16.21 11.20
C VAL A 633 -0.43 -17.40 10.52
N LYS A 634 -1.51 -17.91 11.11
CA LYS A 634 -2.36 -18.96 10.54
C LYS A 634 -3.48 -18.32 9.73
N ASN A 635 -3.55 -18.68 8.45
CA ASN A 635 -4.59 -18.24 7.53
C ASN A 635 -5.74 -19.27 7.46
N THR A 636 -6.78 -18.95 6.69
CA THR A 636 -8.03 -19.73 6.56
C THR A 636 -8.31 -20.11 5.09
N TRP A 637 -7.25 -20.23 4.29
CA TRP A 637 -7.28 -20.51 2.84
C TRP A 637 -6.76 -21.91 2.50
N GLY A 638 -6.90 -22.85 3.44
CA GLY A 638 -6.46 -24.23 3.24
C GLY A 638 -4.94 -24.42 3.33
N THR A 639 -4.51 -25.68 3.30
CA THR A 639 -3.09 -26.07 3.44
C THR A 639 -2.28 -25.91 2.16
N ASN A 640 -2.94 -25.65 1.03
CA ASN A 640 -2.28 -25.46 -0.26
C ASN A 640 -1.80 -24.02 -0.45
N TRP A 641 -2.22 -23.08 0.40
CA TRP A 641 -1.80 -21.69 0.35
C TRP A 641 -0.68 -21.42 1.37
N GLY A 642 0.32 -20.62 0.98
CA GLY A 642 1.46 -20.27 1.83
C GLY A 642 2.25 -21.48 2.33
N ASP A 643 2.90 -21.34 3.49
CA ASP A 643 3.59 -22.42 4.20
C ASP A 643 2.58 -23.31 4.94
N ALA A 644 1.97 -24.24 4.21
CA ALA A 644 0.98 -25.19 4.73
C ALA A 644 -0.22 -24.51 5.42
N GLY A 645 -0.66 -23.36 4.91
CA GLY A 645 -1.72 -22.51 5.48
C GLY A 645 -1.23 -21.43 6.45
N PHE A 646 0.07 -21.30 6.62
CA PHE A 646 0.70 -20.26 7.43
C PHE A 646 1.48 -19.28 6.55
N PHE A 647 1.75 -18.11 7.09
CA PHE A 647 2.71 -17.18 6.52
C PHE A 647 3.46 -16.45 7.63
N TYR A 648 4.60 -15.88 7.25
CA TYR A 648 5.43 -15.09 8.15
C TYR A 648 5.31 -13.63 7.75
N LEU A 649 5.19 -12.74 8.73
CA LEU A 649 4.95 -11.31 8.51
C LEU A 649 5.99 -10.51 9.30
N LEU A 650 6.56 -9.45 8.71
CA LEU A 650 7.54 -8.62 9.40
C LEU A 650 6.95 -8.06 10.70
N ARG A 651 7.72 -8.18 11.79
CA ARG A 651 7.38 -7.66 13.12
C ARG A 651 8.18 -6.39 13.41
N GLY A 652 7.55 -5.38 14.00
CA GLY A 652 8.20 -4.15 14.48
C GLY A 652 7.82 -2.85 13.77
N ASN A 653 6.99 -2.92 12.71
CA ASN A 653 6.52 -1.75 11.96
C ASN A 653 4.99 -1.75 11.74
N ASN A 654 4.25 -2.57 12.48
CA ASN A 654 2.82 -2.80 12.31
C ASN A 654 2.44 -3.16 10.86
N SER A 655 3.22 -4.04 10.24
CA SER A 655 2.97 -4.51 8.86
C SER A 655 1.55 -5.03 8.71
N MET A 656 0.88 -4.62 7.62
CA MET A 656 -0.50 -4.96 7.31
C MET A 656 -1.51 -4.64 8.43
N ASP A 657 -1.18 -3.73 9.35
CA ASP A 657 -2.01 -3.31 10.49
C ASP A 657 -2.23 -4.38 11.58
N VAL A 658 -1.37 -5.41 11.63
CA VAL A 658 -1.53 -6.61 12.47
C VAL A 658 -1.74 -6.36 13.97
N ALA A 659 -1.26 -5.24 14.50
CA ALA A 659 -1.34 -4.89 15.91
C ALA A 659 -2.45 -3.86 16.25
N SER A 660 -3.23 -3.42 15.26
CA SER A 660 -4.20 -2.34 15.42
C SER A 660 -5.55 -2.79 16.00
N GLU A 661 -5.98 -4.03 15.75
CA GLU A 661 -7.14 -4.66 16.39
C GLU A 661 -6.78 -6.09 16.80
N VAL A 662 -6.60 -6.31 18.10
CA VAL A 662 -6.16 -7.59 18.67
C VAL A 662 -7.21 -8.14 19.62
N VAL A 663 -7.69 -9.34 19.35
CA VAL A 663 -8.72 -10.03 20.14
C VAL A 663 -8.09 -11.24 20.82
N TYR A 664 -8.32 -11.39 22.13
CA TYR A 664 -7.79 -12.52 22.88
C TYR A 664 -8.78 -13.05 23.91
N ILE A 665 -8.62 -14.32 24.27
CA ILE A 665 -9.36 -14.97 25.35
C ILE A 665 -8.65 -14.66 26.68
N GLU A 666 -9.37 -14.07 27.62
CA GLU A 666 -8.86 -13.80 28.96
C GLU A 666 -8.92 -15.09 29.80
N LYS A 667 -7.86 -15.35 30.56
CA LYS A 667 -7.64 -16.63 31.25
C LYS A 667 -8.64 -16.92 32.37
#